data_AF-A0A484CW14-F1
#
_entry.id   AF-A0A484CW14-F1
#
_cell.length_a   1.000
_cell.length_b   1.000
_cell.length_c   1.000
_cell.angle_alpha   90.00
_cell.angle_beta   90.00
_cell.angle_gamma   90.00
#
_symmetry.space_group_name_H-M   'P 1'
#
loop_
_entity.id
_entity.type
_entity.pdbx_description
1 polymer ?
#
loop_
_entity_poly.entity_id
_entity_poly.type
_entity_poly.pdbx_seq_one_letter_code
_entity_poly.pdbx_strand_id
1 'polypeptide(L)'
;MDMLAMLEVENFPTSHGISQYNGIKTFRNSYQNVWNKFVAQSTTERDLFLNESFPSGFQWASSSESFKIEGGWVEDGKGETIWDRFGHDGLAFENQTADLACDSYHKVDYDVYLLRGLHVNTYQFSISWARIFPSGHRGSQSEKAVHYYDKLINALIESDIQPVVTLYHWDLPQALQNYGGWTNASIVEAFKDYADFCFSRFGDRVKTWNTFSSPWVVSHAGYGTGEHPPGVKDYVVASYQVTHNMLKSHAEAFHVYNDKYRKTQGGKIGIALNSDWAEPMDPSTPEDIAAADRYLQFMLGWFAHPIFVNGDYPAILKTQIEQKRNECPLSDPARLPVFTTEESQRIRGTADFLGLNHYTSRLVNNSVGGCTPGPQGVGDFQAHVDPSWSSTASDWIYSIPWGLRRLLNYISAEYLNVTKVPIHITGNGMPTEYSGDTLNDTNRIEYMKSYINEALKAILLDGVDVQRFTVQSLMDGFEGKQGYSQRYGLHHVNFEEADRPRTPKQSAYFYSEVIKQNGFGSLKGDVLKGAQMQLTRQPTALPSSEVPSKSKVVWEKFSHQSNFQRKVYHYGTFPQGFNWGVSSSAYQIEGGWNADGKGPSFWDTFTQKPGNANGDVACDSYHRLDEDFYMLRALRVKSYRFSLSWSRIFPDGRRTSLNQKGVDYYNRLINGLLVYNITPMVTLYHWDLPQALQDLGGWDNVEMIHIFNDFCDFCFATFGNRVTFWMTFNQPHTIAWSGYGLGQIPPNVKNPGIAPYRVAHNLIKAHAKAYHTYDEKYRKSQGGLVSIALNADWIEPKDVHVPREVVAADRALQFQLGWFAHPIFKNGDYPDAMKWQVGNKSELQGLTETRLPSFTEEEKSFIKGTADVFCVNHYTTKIVSHATLRLAPQSYEYDRDLSEAEESDSPTTAISNQRAAAWGLRRLLNWIKEEYGDPEIYITENGVATDSKTTWDDSARVFYYKTYVDEALKGALT
;
A
#
# COMPACT_ATOMS: atom_id res chain seq x y z
N MET A 1 -15.49 -43.59 -51.58
CA MET A 1 -15.24 -44.79 -52.40
C MET A 1 -14.36 -45.70 -51.58
N ASP A 2 -15.01 -46.68 -50.95
CA ASP A 2 -14.58 -48.06 -50.68
C ASP A 2 -13.17 -48.31 -50.09
N MET A 3 -12.96 -49.16 -49.08
CA MET A 3 -13.77 -50.30 -48.62
C MET A 3 -13.28 -50.79 -47.25
N LEU A 4 -14.24 -51.16 -46.40
CA LEU A 4 -14.12 -52.04 -45.24
C LEU A 4 -13.92 -53.51 -45.67
N ALA A 5 -13.25 -54.30 -44.83
CA ALA A 5 -13.56 -55.72 -44.57
C ALA A 5 -12.83 -56.14 -43.27
N MET A 6 -13.52 -56.33 -42.13
CA MET A 6 -14.18 -57.56 -41.66
C MET A 6 -13.20 -58.74 -41.47
N LEU A 7 -12.84 -59.06 -40.22
CA LEU A 7 -13.52 -59.96 -39.24
C LEU A 7 -13.22 -61.43 -39.52
N GLU A 8 -12.55 -62.10 -38.57
CA GLU A 8 -12.97 -63.43 -38.10
C GLU A 8 -12.35 -63.75 -36.73
N VAL A 9 -13.22 -64.26 -35.86
CA VAL A 9 -12.99 -64.74 -34.50
C VAL A 9 -13.28 -66.24 -34.56
N GLU A 10 -12.46 -67.12 -33.97
CA GLU A 10 -12.94 -68.18 -33.07
C GLU A 10 -11.82 -69.08 -32.46
N ASN A 11 -11.91 -69.18 -31.13
CA ASN A 11 -11.81 -70.36 -30.26
C ASN A 11 -10.46 -71.01 -29.84
N PHE A 12 -10.29 -71.01 -28.51
CA PHE A 12 -9.36 -71.73 -27.62
C PHE A 12 -9.56 -73.26 -27.62
N PRO A 13 -8.58 -74.09 -27.18
CA PRO A 13 -8.62 -74.58 -25.78
C PRO A 13 -7.28 -74.88 -25.05
N THR A 14 -7.33 -74.66 -23.73
CA THR A 14 -6.73 -75.42 -22.59
C THR A 14 -5.21 -75.46 -22.30
N SER A 15 -4.88 -74.73 -21.21
CA SER A 15 -3.93 -74.96 -20.08
C SER A 15 -2.90 -76.11 -20.07
N HIS A 16 -1.63 -75.78 -19.86
CA HIS A 16 -0.80 -76.07 -18.66
C HIS A 16 0.69 -75.82 -18.98
N GLY A 17 1.42 -75.09 -18.11
CA GLY A 17 2.89 -75.03 -18.15
C GLY A 17 3.51 -73.70 -17.76
N ILE A 18 3.90 -73.59 -16.50
CA ILE A 18 4.65 -72.48 -15.88
C ILE A 18 6.09 -72.44 -16.44
N SER A 19 6.60 -71.24 -16.79
CA SER A 19 7.92 -70.69 -16.39
C SER A 19 8.51 -69.72 -17.43
N GLN A 20 8.68 -68.46 -17.00
CA GLN A 20 9.69 -67.46 -17.40
C GLN A 20 9.79 -67.05 -18.89
N TYR A 21 9.53 -65.77 -19.19
CA TYR A 21 10.61 -64.79 -19.39
C TYR A 21 10.06 -63.35 -19.52
N ASN A 22 10.73 -62.46 -18.78
CA ASN A 22 10.59 -61.01 -18.64
C ASN A 22 10.29 -60.21 -19.92
N GLY A 23 9.36 -59.26 -19.83
CA GLY A 23 9.17 -58.25 -20.87
C GLY A 23 7.99 -57.29 -20.69
N ILE A 24 7.70 -56.81 -19.48
CA ILE A 24 6.77 -55.67 -19.30
C ILE A 24 7.54 -54.50 -18.73
N LYS A 25 7.78 -53.49 -19.58
CA LYS A 25 8.10 -52.13 -19.14
C LYS A 25 6.93 -51.66 -18.28
N THR A 26 7.11 -51.68 -16.96
CA THR A 26 6.23 -51.00 -16.00
C THR A 26 6.26 -49.50 -16.32
N PHE A 27 5.17 -48.96 -16.87
CA PHE A 27 4.96 -47.52 -16.94
C PHE A 27 4.91 -47.00 -15.48
N ARG A 28 5.95 -46.29 -15.04
CA ARG A 28 5.99 -45.68 -13.71
C ARG A 28 5.00 -44.51 -13.68
N ASN A 29 4.11 -44.51 -12.69
CA ASN A 29 3.15 -43.43 -12.41
C ASN A 29 3.89 -42.11 -12.06
N SER A 30 3.33 -40.95 -12.41
CA SER A 30 3.92 -39.62 -12.21
C SER A 30 4.32 -39.37 -10.76
N TYR A 31 3.51 -39.82 -9.80
CA TYR A 31 3.84 -39.77 -8.37
C TYR A 31 5.18 -40.44 -8.07
N GLN A 32 5.37 -41.69 -8.53
CA GLN A 32 6.61 -42.44 -8.31
C GLN A 32 7.82 -41.73 -8.93
N ASN A 33 7.66 -41.08 -10.09
CA ASN A 33 8.76 -40.36 -10.74
C ASN A 33 9.19 -39.14 -9.92
N VAL A 34 8.22 -38.37 -9.41
CA VAL A 34 8.48 -37.22 -8.53
C VAL A 34 9.04 -37.70 -7.19
N TRP A 35 8.46 -38.75 -6.61
CA TRP A 35 8.95 -39.36 -5.39
C TRP A 35 10.42 -39.79 -5.52
N ASN A 36 10.76 -40.55 -6.56
CA ASN A 36 12.13 -40.99 -6.82
C ASN A 36 13.11 -39.82 -7.02
N LYS A 37 12.65 -38.70 -7.58
CA LYS A 37 13.46 -37.47 -7.75
C LYS A 37 13.85 -36.87 -6.41
N PHE A 38 12.94 -36.88 -5.43
CA PHE A 38 13.14 -36.19 -4.16
C PHE A 38 13.59 -37.10 -3.00
N VAL A 39 13.27 -38.39 -3.02
CA VAL A 39 13.66 -39.35 -1.97
C VAL A 39 15.17 -39.55 -1.89
N ALA A 40 15.87 -39.38 -3.01
CA ALA A 40 17.32 -39.52 -3.09
C ALA A 40 18.08 -38.27 -2.61
N GLN A 41 17.40 -37.16 -2.31
CA GLN A 41 18.04 -35.92 -1.85
C GLN A 41 18.47 -36.05 -0.39
N SER A 42 19.69 -35.61 -0.10
CA SER A 42 20.16 -35.44 1.26
C SER A 42 19.41 -34.29 1.97
N THR A 43 19.41 -34.30 3.30
CA THR A 43 18.82 -33.21 4.11
C THR A 43 19.43 -31.85 3.77
N THR A 44 20.74 -31.79 3.50
CA THR A 44 21.45 -30.57 3.10
C THR A 44 20.99 -30.05 1.73
N GLU A 45 20.74 -30.92 0.76
CA GLU A 45 20.23 -30.52 -0.56
C GLU A 45 18.77 -30.07 -0.49
N ARG A 46 17.95 -30.77 0.32
CA ARG A 46 16.56 -30.40 0.57
C ARG A 46 16.46 -29.00 1.19
N ASP A 47 17.23 -28.77 2.24
CA ASP A 47 17.15 -27.55 3.08
C ASP A 47 18.04 -26.40 2.57
N LEU A 48 18.74 -26.58 1.46
CA LEU A 48 19.56 -25.54 0.81
C LEU A 48 18.72 -24.28 0.56
N PHE A 49 19.13 -23.10 1.03
CA PHE A 49 18.41 -21.86 0.77
C PHE A 49 18.95 -21.14 -0.48
N LEU A 50 18.07 -20.71 -1.40
CA LEU A 50 18.46 -19.93 -2.58
C LEU A 50 18.40 -18.42 -2.30
N ASN A 51 19.53 -17.72 -2.49
CA ASN A 51 19.62 -16.26 -2.41
C ASN A 51 19.53 -15.64 -3.82
N GLU A 52 18.44 -15.95 -4.53
CA GLU A 52 18.22 -15.55 -5.93
C GLU A 52 16.90 -14.77 -6.06
N SER A 53 16.72 -14.12 -7.20
CA SER A 53 15.46 -13.43 -7.54
C SER A 53 14.56 -14.31 -8.41
N PHE A 54 13.25 -14.10 -8.31
CA PHE A 54 12.24 -14.67 -9.19
C PHE A 54 12.36 -14.09 -10.61
N PRO A 55 11.78 -14.75 -11.63
CA PRO A 55 11.75 -14.21 -12.98
C PRO A 55 11.12 -12.81 -13.05
N SER A 56 11.55 -12.00 -14.02
CA SER A 56 10.93 -10.69 -14.28
C SER A 56 9.45 -10.85 -14.62
N GLY A 57 8.61 -10.00 -14.04
CA GLY A 57 7.15 -10.06 -14.23
C GLY A 57 6.44 -11.07 -13.33
N PHE A 58 7.14 -11.68 -12.35
CA PHE A 58 6.51 -12.52 -11.34
C PHE A 58 5.46 -11.73 -10.54
N GLN A 59 4.33 -12.38 -10.28
CA GLN A 59 3.19 -11.73 -9.64
C GLN A 59 3.23 -11.96 -8.14
N TRP A 60 3.47 -10.90 -7.39
CA TRP A 60 3.44 -10.89 -5.94
C TRP A 60 2.07 -10.41 -5.48
N ALA A 61 1.39 -11.26 -4.71
CA ALA A 61 0.00 -11.04 -4.35
C ALA A 61 -0.28 -11.23 -2.86
N SER A 62 -1.34 -10.58 -2.41
CA SER A 62 -2.01 -10.90 -1.15
C SER A 62 -3.48 -11.22 -1.43
N SER A 63 -4.15 -11.95 -0.54
CA SER A 63 -5.57 -12.26 -0.70
C SER A 63 -6.48 -11.78 0.44
N SER A 64 -7.77 -11.72 0.11
CA SER A 64 -8.87 -11.62 1.07
C SER A 64 -10.09 -12.41 0.61
N GLU A 65 -10.96 -12.72 1.57
CA GLU A 65 -12.19 -13.47 1.33
C GLU A 65 -13.41 -12.68 1.81
N SER A 66 -14.42 -12.55 0.94
CA SER A 66 -15.63 -11.74 1.14
C SER A 66 -16.25 -11.95 2.53
N PHE A 67 -16.62 -13.20 2.86
CA PHE A 67 -17.26 -13.50 4.14
C PHE A 67 -16.34 -13.29 5.36
N LYS A 68 -15.00 -13.28 5.16
CA LYS A 68 -14.05 -13.11 6.26
C LYS A 68 -13.79 -11.66 6.63
N ILE A 69 -13.91 -10.75 5.67
CA ILE A 69 -13.45 -9.37 5.82
C ILE A 69 -14.51 -8.30 5.55
N GLU A 70 -15.50 -8.53 4.69
CA GLU A 70 -16.40 -7.46 4.23
C GLU A 70 -17.26 -6.88 5.35
N GLY A 71 -17.93 -7.72 6.14
CA GLY A 71 -18.98 -7.28 7.06
C GLY A 71 -20.24 -6.82 6.34
N GLY A 72 -21.04 -5.96 6.98
CA GLY A 72 -22.27 -5.38 6.41
C GLY A 72 -23.26 -6.45 5.94
N TRP A 73 -23.56 -7.45 6.78
CA TRP A 73 -24.22 -8.68 6.35
C TRP A 73 -25.67 -8.51 5.84
N VAL A 74 -26.38 -7.47 6.29
CA VAL A 74 -27.72 -7.06 5.80
C VAL A 74 -27.71 -5.71 5.09
N GLU A 75 -26.54 -5.08 4.96
CA GLU A 75 -26.45 -3.76 4.37
C GLU A 75 -26.73 -3.78 2.88
N ASP A 76 -27.38 -2.72 2.40
CA ASP A 76 -27.71 -2.52 0.99
C ASP A 76 -28.44 -3.69 0.32
N GLY A 77 -29.23 -4.41 1.13
CA GLY A 77 -30.06 -5.52 0.67
C GLY A 77 -29.30 -6.82 0.41
N LYS A 78 -28.08 -6.99 0.94
CA LYS A 78 -27.35 -8.26 0.90
C LYS A 78 -28.23 -9.41 1.42
N GLY A 79 -28.25 -10.51 0.68
CA GLY A 79 -28.89 -11.76 1.13
C GLY A 79 -28.05 -12.51 2.15
N GLU A 80 -28.73 -13.32 2.96
CA GLU A 80 -28.09 -14.24 3.91
C GLU A 80 -27.26 -15.29 3.16
N THR A 81 -26.03 -15.52 3.61
CA THR A 81 -25.15 -16.61 3.17
C THR A 81 -25.22 -17.79 4.14
N ILE A 82 -24.76 -18.96 3.71
CA ILE A 82 -24.64 -20.13 4.59
C ILE A 82 -23.70 -19.88 5.80
N TRP A 83 -22.75 -18.95 5.71
CA TRP A 83 -21.86 -18.57 6.82
C TRP A 83 -22.51 -17.58 7.78
N ASP A 84 -23.37 -16.67 7.28
CA ASP A 84 -24.16 -15.79 8.14
C ASP A 84 -25.06 -16.65 9.06
N ARG A 85 -25.80 -17.60 8.47
CA ARG A 85 -26.65 -18.53 9.23
C ARG A 85 -25.88 -19.32 10.27
N PHE A 86 -24.72 -19.87 9.88
CA PHE A 86 -23.88 -20.65 10.77
C PHE A 86 -23.38 -19.84 11.98
N GLY A 87 -23.00 -18.58 11.77
CA GLY A 87 -22.64 -17.66 12.85
C GLY A 87 -23.83 -17.35 13.76
N HIS A 88 -25.00 -17.03 13.18
CA HIS A 88 -26.21 -16.69 13.94
C HIS A 88 -26.80 -17.86 14.73
N ASP A 89 -26.57 -19.10 14.26
CA ASP A 89 -26.92 -20.32 14.99
C ASP A 89 -25.94 -20.65 16.14
N GLY A 90 -24.90 -19.82 16.35
CA GLY A 90 -23.92 -19.99 17.42
C GLY A 90 -22.97 -21.17 17.21
N LEU A 91 -22.69 -21.54 15.95
CA LEU A 91 -21.85 -22.70 15.61
C LEU A 91 -20.37 -22.35 15.45
N ALA A 92 -20.03 -21.07 15.41
CA ALA A 92 -18.64 -20.59 15.44
C ALA A 92 -18.10 -20.48 16.87
N PHE A 93 -16.78 -20.51 17.00
CA PHE A 93 -16.08 -20.33 18.27
C PHE A 93 -16.59 -19.09 19.01
N GLU A 94 -16.89 -19.25 20.31
CA GLU A 94 -17.45 -18.22 21.18
C GLU A 94 -18.71 -17.52 20.62
N ASN A 95 -19.51 -18.21 19.79
CA ASN A 95 -20.70 -17.67 19.12
C ASN A 95 -20.42 -16.38 18.32
N GLN A 96 -19.20 -16.23 17.83
CA GLN A 96 -18.79 -15.05 17.07
C GLN A 96 -19.45 -15.04 15.68
N THR A 97 -19.71 -13.84 15.15
CA THR A 97 -20.32 -13.65 13.82
C THR A 97 -19.40 -12.86 12.90
N ALA A 98 -19.64 -12.99 11.60
CA ALA A 98 -18.98 -12.20 10.55
C ALA A 98 -19.76 -10.92 10.20
N ASP A 99 -20.71 -10.50 11.04
CA ASP A 99 -21.65 -9.41 10.75
C ASP A 99 -20.94 -8.09 10.42
N LEU A 100 -19.93 -7.75 11.23
CA LEU A 100 -19.03 -6.62 11.01
C LEU A 100 -17.69 -7.05 10.42
N ALA A 101 -17.18 -8.23 10.79
CA ALA A 101 -15.88 -8.74 10.35
C ALA A 101 -14.76 -7.68 10.48
N CYS A 102 -14.08 -7.38 9.37
CA CYS A 102 -13.05 -6.34 9.30
C CYS A 102 -13.61 -5.00 8.82
N ASP A 103 -14.88 -4.92 8.48
CA ASP A 103 -15.50 -3.72 7.94
C ASP A 103 -14.89 -3.24 6.60
N SER A 104 -14.37 -4.18 5.81
CA SER A 104 -13.80 -3.87 4.49
C SER A 104 -14.83 -3.39 3.47
N TYR A 105 -16.13 -3.57 3.73
CA TYR A 105 -17.21 -2.98 2.94
C TYR A 105 -17.14 -1.44 2.95
N HIS A 106 -16.72 -0.85 4.06
CA HIS A 106 -16.61 0.61 4.22
C HIS A 106 -15.18 1.14 4.02
N LYS A 107 -14.17 0.27 4.02
CA LYS A 107 -12.74 0.66 4.13
C LYS A 107 -11.90 0.35 2.89
N VAL A 108 -12.49 0.41 1.70
CA VAL A 108 -11.80 0.20 0.40
C VAL A 108 -10.50 0.97 0.30
N ASP A 109 -10.54 2.29 0.56
CA ASP A 109 -9.37 3.16 0.39
C ASP A 109 -8.25 2.82 1.39
N TYR A 110 -8.62 2.30 2.57
CA TYR A 110 -7.67 1.85 3.58
C TYR A 110 -7.02 0.53 3.16
N ASP A 111 -7.80 -0.47 2.76
CA ASP A 111 -7.28 -1.78 2.37
C ASP A 111 -6.36 -1.65 1.13
N VAL A 112 -6.71 -0.79 0.17
CA VAL A 112 -5.86 -0.46 -0.99
C VAL A 112 -4.59 0.29 -0.58
N TYR A 113 -4.67 1.18 0.40
CA TYR A 113 -3.48 1.81 0.98
C TYR A 113 -2.50 0.80 1.59
N LEU A 114 -3.00 -0.21 2.31
CA LEU A 114 -2.17 -1.28 2.86
C LEU A 114 -1.49 -2.11 1.77
N LEU A 115 -2.21 -2.40 0.68
CA LEU A 115 -1.65 -3.11 -0.48
C LEU A 115 -0.52 -2.34 -1.14
N ARG A 116 -0.65 -1.00 -1.27
CA ARG A 116 0.44 -0.15 -1.75
C ARG A 116 1.66 -0.20 -0.84
N GLY A 117 1.47 -0.20 0.48
CA GLY A 117 2.57 -0.34 1.46
C GLY A 117 3.29 -1.70 1.40
N LEU A 118 2.61 -2.75 0.96
CA LEU A 118 3.21 -4.05 0.69
C LEU A 118 3.94 -4.11 -0.65
N HIS A 119 3.73 -3.15 -1.56
CA HIS A 119 4.23 -3.13 -2.94
C HIS A 119 3.77 -4.33 -3.79
N VAL A 120 2.67 -5.00 -3.40
CA VAL A 120 2.10 -6.06 -4.24
C VAL A 120 1.66 -5.47 -5.58
N ASN A 121 1.85 -6.22 -6.66
CA ASN A 121 1.37 -5.84 -7.98
C ASN A 121 0.02 -6.47 -8.32
N THR A 122 -0.46 -7.36 -7.46
CA THR A 122 -1.68 -8.15 -7.66
C THR A 122 -2.46 -8.28 -6.35
N TYR A 123 -3.79 -8.16 -6.40
CA TYR A 123 -4.65 -8.42 -5.24
C TYR A 123 -5.75 -9.40 -5.59
N GLN A 124 -5.87 -10.48 -4.81
CA GLN A 124 -6.87 -11.52 -5.00
C GLN A 124 -8.00 -11.40 -3.98
N PHE A 125 -9.22 -11.11 -4.44
CA PHE A 125 -10.39 -11.02 -3.57
C PHE A 125 -11.56 -11.81 -4.14
N SER A 126 -12.57 -12.13 -3.31
CA SER A 126 -13.81 -12.76 -3.78
C SER A 126 -14.98 -11.79 -3.81
N ILE A 127 -15.92 -12.05 -4.72
CA ILE A 127 -17.20 -11.36 -4.76
C ILE A 127 -18.23 -12.20 -4.00
N SER A 128 -18.97 -11.57 -3.08
CA SER A 128 -20.05 -12.25 -2.37
C SER A 128 -21.27 -12.40 -3.26
N TRP A 129 -21.58 -13.64 -3.62
CA TRP A 129 -22.72 -13.96 -4.48
C TRP A 129 -24.03 -13.45 -3.87
N ALA A 130 -24.26 -13.65 -2.56
CA ALA A 130 -25.48 -13.18 -1.90
C ALA A 130 -25.57 -11.65 -1.79
N ARG A 131 -24.45 -10.93 -1.92
CA ARG A 131 -24.45 -9.47 -1.98
C ARG A 131 -24.88 -8.97 -3.35
N ILE A 132 -24.41 -9.61 -4.42
CA ILE A 132 -24.80 -9.28 -5.80
C ILE A 132 -26.23 -9.75 -6.09
N PHE A 133 -26.54 -11.03 -5.84
CA PHE A 133 -27.85 -11.66 -6.00
C PHE A 133 -28.35 -12.19 -4.65
N PRO A 134 -29.07 -11.39 -3.85
CA PRO A 134 -29.66 -11.79 -2.57
C PRO A 134 -30.48 -13.08 -2.58
N SER A 135 -31.24 -13.36 -3.64
CA SER A 135 -31.97 -14.64 -3.77
C SER A 135 -31.14 -15.76 -4.41
N GLY A 136 -29.90 -15.46 -4.81
CA GLY A 136 -29.05 -16.30 -5.65
C GLY A 136 -29.29 -16.16 -7.15
N HIS A 137 -30.37 -15.50 -7.57
CA HIS A 137 -30.73 -15.33 -8.97
C HIS A 137 -30.68 -13.86 -9.41
N ARG A 138 -30.37 -13.64 -10.69
CA ARG A 138 -30.17 -12.30 -11.30
C ARG A 138 -31.33 -11.33 -11.05
N GLY A 139 -32.57 -11.81 -10.96
CA GLY A 139 -33.74 -10.96 -10.69
C GLY A 139 -33.72 -10.23 -9.34
N SER A 140 -32.83 -10.59 -8.43
CA SER A 140 -32.68 -9.92 -7.12
C SER A 140 -31.54 -8.90 -7.04
N GLN A 141 -30.87 -8.60 -8.15
CA GLN A 141 -29.63 -7.82 -8.19
C GLN A 141 -29.63 -6.54 -7.33
N SER A 142 -28.56 -6.34 -6.55
CA SER A 142 -28.30 -5.08 -5.82
C SER A 142 -27.26 -4.22 -6.55
N GLU A 143 -27.67 -3.06 -7.06
CA GLU A 143 -26.75 -2.10 -7.70
C GLU A 143 -25.76 -1.45 -6.72
N LYS A 144 -26.16 -1.29 -5.45
CA LYS A 144 -25.26 -0.75 -4.43
C LYS A 144 -24.10 -1.70 -4.12
N ALA A 145 -24.40 -3.00 -4.05
CA ALA A 145 -23.39 -4.03 -3.93
C ALA A 145 -22.42 -4.04 -5.12
N VAL A 146 -22.94 -3.85 -6.33
CA VAL A 146 -22.11 -3.72 -7.55
C VAL A 146 -21.19 -2.51 -7.45
N HIS A 147 -21.69 -1.39 -6.96
CA HIS A 147 -20.90 -0.16 -6.80
C HIS A 147 -19.72 -0.32 -5.83
N TYR A 148 -19.88 -1.10 -4.75
CA TYR A 148 -18.77 -1.43 -3.84
C TYR A 148 -17.61 -2.11 -4.58
N TYR A 149 -17.89 -3.15 -5.36
CA TYR A 149 -16.84 -3.85 -6.11
C TYR A 149 -16.27 -2.99 -7.24
N ASP A 150 -17.07 -2.12 -7.88
CA ASP A 150 -16.55 -1.13 -8.81
C ASP A 150 -15.57 -0.16 -8.14
N LYS A 151 -15.90 0.34 -6.94
CA LYS A 151 -15.01 1.20 -6.15
C LYS A 151 -13.70 0.49 -5.83
N LEU A 152 -13.77 -0.76 -5.35
CA LEU A 152 -12.58 -1.55 -5.04
C LEU A 152 -11.71 -1.80 -6.28
N ILE A 153 -12.32 -2.24 -7.38
CA ILE A 153 -11.59 -2.52 -8.63
C ILE A 153 -10.94 -1.24 -9.18
N ASN A 154 -11.64 -0.11 -9.17
CA ASN A 154 -11.09 1.16 -9.64
C ASN A 154 -9.92 1.61 -8.77
N ALA A 155 -10.07 1.58 -7.44
CA ALA A 155 -9.02 1.96 -6.51
C ALA A 155 -7.74 1.09 -6.65
N LEU A 156 -7.90 -0.20 -6.93
CA LEU A 156 -6.77 -1.10 -7.23
C LEU A 156 -6.06 -0.70 -8.53
N ILE A 157 -6.81 -0.47 -9.62
CA ILE A 157 -6.25 -0.08 -10.92
C ILE A 157 -5.55 1.29 -10.85
N GLU A 158 -6.16 2.27 -10.17
CA GLU A 158 -5.56 3.59 -9.93
C GLU A 158 -4.28 3.53 -9.09
N SER A 159 -4.08 2.42 -8.36
CA SER A 159 -2.89 2.14 -7.56
C SER A 159 -1.87 1.22 -8.26
N ASP A 160 -2.03 0.96 -9.56
CA ASP A 160 -1.22 0.01 -10.35
C ASP A 160 -1.25 -1.44 -9.82
N ILE A 161 -2.33 -1.84 -9.14
CA ILE A 161 -2.53 -3.20 -8.61
C ILE A 161 -3.54 -3.95 -9.48
N GLN A 162 -3.12 -5.10 -10.03
CA GLN A 162 -3.97 -5.95 -10.87
C GLN A 162 -5.01 -6.72 -10.02
N PRO A 163 -6.32 -6.55 -10.27
CA PRO A 163 -7.35 -7.30 -9.56
C PRO A 163 -7.47 -8.74 -10.08
N VAL A 164 -7.51 -9.69 -9.16
CA VAL A 164 -7.80 -11.11 -9.41
C VAL A 164 -9.06 -11.46 -8.65
N VAL A 165 -10.11 -11.84 -9.38
CA VAL A 165 -11.42 -12.06 -8.77
C VAL A 165 -11.72 -13.54 -8.64
N THR A 166 -12.15 -13.95 -7.45
CA THR A 166 -12.74 -15.26 -7.18
C THR A 166 -14.26 -15.15 -7.12
N LEU A 167 -14.96 -15.88 -8.00
CA LEU A 167 -16.42 -15.78 -8.08
C LEU A 167 -17.12 -16.42 -6.89
N TYR A 168 -16.63 -17.57 -6.42
CA TYR A 168 -17.20 -18.28 -5.27
C TYR A 168 -16.13 -18.68 -4.26
N HIS A 169 -16.28 -18.20 -3.03
CA HIS A 169 -15.39 -18.51 -1.91
C HIS A 169 -16.19 -18.92 -0.67
N TRP A 170 -16.94 -20.01 -0.83
CA TRP A 170 -17.70 -20.73 0.23
C TRP A 170 -18.95 -20.01 0.75
N ASP A 171 -19.28 -18.83 0.25
CA ASP A 171 -20.36 -17.97 0.73
C ASP A 171 -21.64 -18.09 -0.11
N LEU A 172 -22.15 -19.33 -0.22
CA LEU A 172 -23.38 -19.60 -1.00
C LEU A 172 -24.57 -18.81 -0.44
N PRO A 173 -25.40 -18.18 -1.29
CA PRO A 173 -26.68 -17.62 -0.87
C PRO A 173 -27.53 -18.71 -0.20
N GLN A 174 -27.98 -18.43 1.02
CA GLN A 174 -28.77 -19.35 1.81
C GLN A 174 -30.10 -19.69 1.12
N ALA A 175 -30.65 -18.77 0.33
CA ALA A 175 -31.81 -19.00 -0.52
C ALA A 175 -31.61 -20.20 -1.48
N LEU A 176 -30.43 -20.35 -2.10
CA LEU A 176 -30.11 -21.49 -2.96
C LEU A 176 -29.91 -22.77 -2.15
N GLN A 177 -29.27 -22.65 -0.98
CA GLN A 177 -29.07 -23.79 -0.08
C GLN A 177 -30.41 -24.39 0.41
N ASN A 178 -31.43 -23.57 0.65
CA ASN A 178 -32.76 -24.04 1.03
C ASN A 178 -33.42 -24.95 -0.04
N TYR A 179 -32.97 -24.87 -1.30
CA TYR A 179 -33.39 -25.75 -2.40
C TYR A 179 -32.37 -26.86 -2.72
N GLY A 180 -31.44 -27.15 -1.80
CA GLY A 180 -30.43 -28.20 -1.91
C GLY A 180 -29.01 -27.69 -2.18
N GLY A 181 -28.85 -26.43 -2.58
CA GLY A 181 -27.53 -25.84 -2.86
C GLY A 181 -26.75 -26.66 -3.89
N TRP A 182 -25.52 -27.04 -3.54
CA TRP A 182 -24.65 -27.75 -4.47
C TRP A 182 -25.05 -29.20 -4.78
N THR A 183 -25.96 -29.83 -4.01
CA THR A 183 -26.47 -31.17 -4.36
C THR A 183 -27.52 -31.11 -5.47
N ASN A 184 -28.14 -29.95 -5.71
CA ASN A 184 -29.14 -29.76 -6.74
C ASN A 184 -28.50 -29.36 -8.07
N ALA A 185 -28.79 -30.08 -9.15
CA ALA A 185 -28.24 -29.82 -10.48
C ALA A 185 -28.62 -28.42 -11.03
N SER A 186 -29.70 -27.80 -10.56
CA SER A 186 -30.09 -26.44 -10.98
C SER A 186 -29.06 -25.36 -10.60
N ILE A 187 -28.16 -25.64 -9.64
CA ILE A 187 -27.09 -24.73 -9.23
C ILE A 187 -26.11 -24.43 -10.37
N VAL A 188 -25.99 -25.34 -11.34
CA VAL A 188 -25.13 -25.18 -12.51
C VAL A 188 -25.54 -23.97 -13.33
N GLU A 189 -26.84 -23.85 -13.62
CA GLU A 189 -27.36 -22.70 -14.37
C GLU A 189 -27.33 -21.42 -13.52
N ALA A 190 -27.66 -21.50 -12.23
CA ALA A 190 -27.60 -20.33 -11.34
C ALA A 190 -26.18 -19.74 -11.24
N PHE A 191 -25.16 -20.59 -11.10
CA PHE A 191 -23.77 -20.14 -11.05
C PHE A 191 -23.29 -19.58 -12.40
N LYS A 192 -23.70 -20.21 -13.51
CA LYS A 192 -23.43 -19.71 -14.87
C LYS A 192 -24.00 -18.32 -15.10
N ASP A 193 -25.24 -18.05 -14.67
CA ASP A 193 -25.89 -16.73 -14.77
C ASP A 193 -25.19 -15.65 -13.93
N TYR A 194 -24.71 -16.04 -12.74
CA TYR A 194 -23.91 -15.19 -11.86
C TYR A 194 -22.53 -14.88 -12.45
N ALA A 195 -21.83 -15.89 -12.97
CA ALA A 195 -20.55 -15.70 -13.64
C ALA A 195 -20.69 -14.79 -14.87
N ASP A 196 -21.71 -15.01 -15.72
CA ASP A 196 -22.02 -14.16 -16.87
C ASP A 196 -22.20 -12.69 -16.47
N PHE A 197 -22.88 -12.43 -15.35
CA PHE A 197 -23.06 -11.08 -14.83
C PHE A 197 -21.72 -10.46 -14.40
N CYS A 198 -20.93 -11.17 -13.59
CA CYS A 198 -19.64 -10.67 -13.12
C CYS A 198 -18.68 -10.37 -14.28
N PHE A 199 -18.61 -11.24 -15.29
CA PHE A 199 -17.78 -11.01 -16.47
C PHE A 199 -18.23 -9.80 -17.27
N SER A 200 -19.55 -9.64 -17.46
CA SER A 200 -20.12 -8.49 -18.16
C SER A 200 -19.83 -7.18 -17.42
N ARG A 201 -19.98 -7.16 -16.09
CA ARG A 201 -19.87 -5.94 -15.29
C ARG A 201 -18.44 -5.50 -15.00
N PHE A 202 -17.55 -6.45 -14.71
CA PHE A 202 -16.20 -6.14 -14.19
C PHE A 202 -15.07 -6.57 -15.12
N GLY A 203 -15.32 -7.37 -16.15
CA GLY A 203 -14.28 -7.95 -17.00
C GLY A 203 -13.60 -6.97 -17.97
N ASP A 204 -14.14 -5.76 -18.11
CA ASP A 204 -13.44 -4.64 -18.75
C ASP A 204 -12.13 -4.30 -18.01
N ARG A 205 -12.13 -4.38 -16.68
CA ARG A 205 -10.98 -4.10 -15.79
C ARG A 205 -10.31 -5.36 -15.22
N VAL A 206 -11.07 -6.43 -14.94
CA VAL A 206 -10.55 -7.66 -14.34
C VAL A 206 -10.05 -8.64 -15.40
N LYS A 207 -8.76 -9.02 -15.32
CA LYS A 207 -8.08 -9.87 -16.32
C LYS A 207 -7.74 -11.28 -15.83
N THR A 208 -7.92 -11.57 -14.55
CA THR A 208 -7.73 -12.93 -14.01
C THR A 208 -8.92 -13.33 -13.14
N TRP A 209 -9.51 -14.48 -13.44
CA TRP A 209 -10.68 -15.02 -12.77
C TRP A 209 -10.43 -16.41 -12.20
N ASN A 210 -10.77 -16.61 -10.93
CA ASN A 210 -10.96 -17.93 -10.34
C ASN A 210 -12.47 -18.20 -10.25
N THR A 211 -12.95 -19.33 -10.76
CA THR A 211 -14.37 -19.68 -10.56
C THR A 211 -14.64 -20.09 -9.11
N PHE A 212 -13.79 -20.95 -8.56
CA PHE A 212 -13.91 -21.51 -7.22
C PHE A 212 -12.57 -21.40 -6.49
N SER A 213 -12.64 -21.22 -5.16
CA SER A 213 -11.52 -21.42 -4.24
C SER A 213 -11.77 -22.66 -3.37
N SER A 214 -10.81 -23.58 -3.34
CA SER A 214 -10.79 -24.78 -2.51
C SER A 214 -12.10 -25.60 -2.55
N PRO A 215 -12.60 -26.01 -3.73
CA PRO A 215 -13.89 -26.68 -3.86
C PRO A 215 -13.95 -28.03 -3.15
N TRP A 216 -12.80 -28.69 -2.93
CA TRP A 216 -12.74 -29.92 -2.14
C TRP A 216 -13.17 -29.68 -0.70
N VAL A 217 -12.85 -28.53 -0.09
CA VAL A 217 -13.29 -28.19 1.27
C VAL A 217 -14.81 -28.08 1.34
N VAL A 218 -15.45 -27.50 0.31
CA VAL A 218 -16.92 -27.42 0.24
C VAL A 218 -17.53 -28.81 0.20
N SER A 219 -17.03 -29.69 -0.67
CA SER A 219 -17.50 -31.07 -0.78
C SER A 219 -17.24 -31.89 0.48
N HIS A 220 -16.03 -31.80 1.03
CA HIS A 220 -15.56 -32.59 2.16
C HIS A 220 -16.12 -32.10 3.50
N ALA A 221 -15.89 -30.84 3.86
CA ALA A 221 -16.27 -30.30 5.16
C ALA A 221 -17.73 -29.82 5.20
N GLY A 222 -18.27 -29.34 4.07
CA GLY A 222 -19.65 -28.84 3.99
C GLY A 222 -20.70 -29.93 3.85
N TYR A 223 -20.42 -30.96 3.03
CA TYR A 223 -21.38 -32.02 2.71
C TYR A 223 -20.93 -33.44 3.10
N GLY A 224 -19.69 -33.63 3.52
CA GLY A 224 -19.15 -34.91 3.99
C GLY A 224 -19.12 -35.02 5.53
N THR A 225 -18.22 -34.28 6.19
CA THR A 225 -18.12 -34.25 7.67
C THR A 225 -19.21 -33.40 8.32
N GLY A 226 -19.71 -32.39 7.61
CA GLY A 226 -20.62 -31.37 8.13
C GLY A 226 -19.97 -30.44 9.17
N GLU A 227 -18.65 -30.29 9.13
CA GLU A 227 -17.92 -29.35 10.00
C GLU A 227 -18.02 -27.90 9.52
N HIS A 228 -18.26 -27.69 8.22
CA HIS A 228 -18.52 -26.39 7.61
C HIS A 228 -19.99 -26.30 7.18
N PRO A 229 -20.52 -25.08 6.95
CA PRO A 229 -21.83 -24.90 6.36
C PRO A 229 -21.91 -25.61 4.98
N PRO A 230 -23.05 -26.23 4.63
CA PRO A 230 -24.34 -26.23 5.35
C PRO A 230 -24.48 -27.27 6.47
N GLY A 231 -23.40 -27.96 6.88
CA GLY A 231 -23.43 -28.94 7.97
C GLY A 231 -24.00 -30.30 7.58
N VAL A 232 -23.97 -30.65 6.28
CA VAL A 232 -24.48 -31.93 5.78
C VAL A 232 -23.45 -33.03 6.03
N LYS A 233 -23.90 -34.16 6.58
CA LYS A 233 -23.06 -35.31 6.97
C LYS A 233 -23.30 -36.51 6.07
N ASP A 234 -22.96 -36.41 4.79
CA ASP A 234 -23.19 -37.47 3.80
C ASP A 234 -22.04 -37.60 2.78
N TYR A 235 -21.08 -38.46 3.14
CA TYR A 235 -20.02 -38.87 2.22
C TYR A 235 -20.45 -39.86 1.14
N VAL A 236 -21.62 -40.49 1.26
CA VAL A 236 -22.02 -41.54 0.31
C VAL A 236 -22.51 -40.91 -0.98
N VAL A 237 -23.41 -39.91 -0.88
CA VAL A 237 -24.05 -39.30 -2.04
C VAL A 237 -23.75 -37.81 -2.14
N ALA A 238 -24.00 -37.02 -1.10
CA ALA A 238 -23.93 -35.56 -1.17
C ALA A 238 -22.55 -35.03 -1.57
N SER A 239 -21.47 -35.48 -0.92
CA SER A 239 -20.10 -35.04 -1.25
C SER A 239 -19.74 -35.31 -2.72
N TYR A 240 -20.07 -36.49 -3.25
CA TYR A 240 -19.81 -36.80 -4.67
C TYR A 240 -20.68 -36.02 -5.64
N GLN A 241 -21.96 -35.81 -5.31
CA GLN A 241 -22.89 -35.03 -6.13
C GLN A 241 -22.48 -33.55 -6.19
N VAL A 242 -22.02 -32.98 -5.07
CA VAL A 242 -21.52 -31.61 -4.96
C VAL A 242 -20.29 -31.42 -5.84
N THR A 243 -19.30 -32.31 -5.72
CA THR A 243 -18.09 -32.26 -6.56
C THR A 243 -18.46 -32.29 -8.05
N HIS A 244 -19.38 -33.17 -8.44
CA HIS A 244 -19.83 -33.31 -9.82
C HIS A 244 -20.52 -32.03 -10.34
N ASN A 245 -21.41 -31.43 -9.55
CA ASN A 245 -22.09 -30.19 -9.93
C ASN A 245 -21.12 -29.00 -9.98
N MET A 246 -20.17 -28.88 -9.03
CA MET A 246 -19.16 -27.81 -9.05
C MET A 246 -18.26 -27.88 -10.28
N LEU A 247 -17.85 -29.08 -10.72
CA LEU A 247 -17.08 -29.27 -11.96
C LEU A 247 -17.87 -28.82 -13.20
N LYS A 248 -19.17 -29.15 -13.26
CA LYS A 248 -20.06 -28.69 -14.33
C LYS A 248 -20.24 -27.17 -14.30
N SER A 249 -20.45 -26.58 -13.12
CA SER A 249 -20.54 -25.12 -12.92
C SER A 249 -19.27 -24.40 -13.35
N HIS A 250 -18.09 -24.95 -13.04
CA HIS A 250 -16.80 -24.40 -13.48
C HIS A 250 -16.69 -24.40 -15.01
N ALA A 251 -16.99 -25.55 -15.65
CA ALA A 251 -16.95 -25.66 -17.09
C ALA A 251 -17.89 -24.68 -17.78
N GLU A 252 -19.13 -24.54 -17.30
CA GLU A 252 -20.09 -23.60 -17.88
C GLU A 252 -19.65 -22.14 -17.70
N ALA A 253 -19.09 -21.76 -16.54
CA ALA A 253 -18.52 -20.42 -16.35
C ALA A 253 -17.32 -20.16 -17.27
N PHE A 254 -16.44 -21.14 -17.46
CA PHE A 254 -15.32 -21.05 -18.41
C PHE A 254 -15.81 -20.78 -19.82
N HIS A 255 -16.79 -21.53 -20.30
CA HIS A 255 -17.28 -21.39 -21.65
C HIS A 255 -18.08 -20.11 -21.87
N VAL A 256 -18.84 -19.65 -20.87
CA VAL A 256 -19.43 -18.29 -20.91
C VAL A 256 -18.35 -17.23 -21.10
N TYR A 257 -17.25 -17.30 -20.33
CA TYR A 257 -16.13 -16.37 -20.49
C TYR A 257 -15.49 -16.48 -21.88
N ASN A 258 -15.15 -17.70 -22.28
CA ASN A 258 -14.47 -18.00 -23.53
C ASN A 258 -15.26 -17.53 -24.75
N ASP A 259 -16.56 -17.85 -24.78
CA ASP A 259 -17.39 -17.68 -25.97
C ASP A 259 -17.89 -16.24 -26.12
N LYS A 260 -18.17 -15.54 -25.00
CA LYS A 260 -18.75 -14.19 -25.02
C LYS A 260 -17.74 -13.06 -24.77
N TYR A 261 -16.76 -13.25 -23.88
CA TYR A 261 -16.00 -12.15 -23.29
C TYR A 261 -14.51 -12.17 -23.60
N ARG A 262 -13.89 -13.36 -23.73
CA ARG A 262 -12.43 -13.50 -23.90
C ARG A 262 -11.88 -12.67 -25.05
N LYS A 263 -12.58 -12.65 -26.20
CA LYS A 263 -12.15 -11.91 -27.39
C LYS A 263 -12.07 -10.39 -27.19
N THR A 264 -12.97 -9.81 -26.38
CA THR A 264 -13.04 -8.37 -26.14
C THR A 264 -12.28 -7.94 -24.89
N GLN A 265 -12.24 -8.79 -23.86
CA GLN A 265 -11.65 -8.48 -22.56
C GLN A 265 -10.21 -8.96 -22.40
N GLY A 266 -9.80 -10.03 -23.09
CA GLY A 266 -8.43 -10.53 -23.11
C GLY A 266 -7.94 -11.18 -21.81
N GLY A 267 -8.83 -11.53 -20.88
CA GLY A 267 -8.45 -12.13 -19.59
C GLY A 267 -8.27 -13.64 -19.62
N LYS A 268 -7.87 -14.17 -18.46
CA LYS A 268 -7.65 -15.60 -18.17
C LYS A 268 -8.62 -16.07 -17.08
N ILE A 269 -9.04 -17.32 -17.16
CA ILE A 269 -9.93 -17.97 -16.20
C ILE A 269 -9.37 -19.32 -15.77
N GLY A 270 -9.44 -19.60 -14.48
CA GLY A 270 -8.96 -20.83 -13.86
C GLY A 270 -9.76 -21.18 -12.62
N ILE A 271 -9.20 -22.09 -11.83
CA ILE A 271 -9.79 -22.59 -10.59
C ILE A 271 -8.69 -22.75 -9.54
N ALA A 272 -8.96 -22.34 -8.30
CA ALA A 272 -8.04 -22.49 -7.18
C ALA A 272 -8.38 -23.78 -6.41
N LEU A 273 -7.52 -24.80 -6.54
CA LEU A 273 -7.66 -26.11 -5.91
C LEU A 273 -6.79 -26.19 -4.66
N ASN A 274 -7.29 -26.83 -3.60
CA ASN A 274 -6.51 -27.09 -2.40
C ASN A 274 -5.90 -28.50 -2.44
N SER A 275 -4.65 -28.63 -1.99
CA SER A 275 -4.02 -29.93 -1.79
C SER A 275 -2.91 -29.88 -0.76
N ASP A 276 -2.88 -30.90 0.09
CA ASP A 276 -1.69 -31.26 0.86
C ASP A 276 -0.69 -31.98 -0.06
N TRP A 277 0.57 -32.07 0.37
CA TRP A 277 1.50 -33.05 -0.20
C TRP A 277 1.46 -34.35 0.61
N ALA A 278 1.50 -35.50 -0.08
CA ALA A 278 1.49 -36.82 0.55
C ALA A 278 2.86 -37.50 0.46
N GLU A 279 3.48 -37.72 1.61
CA GLU A 279 4.66 -38.55 1.79
C GLU A 279 4.25 -39.98 2.18
N PRO A 280 4.91 -41.03 1.67
CA PRO A 280 4.68 -42.39 2.19
C PRO A 280 5.20 -42.48 3.64
N MET A 281 4.42 -43.10 4.52
CA MET A 281 4.80 -43.31 5.93
C MET A 281 6.07 -44.15 6.03
N ASP A 282 6.11 -45.29 5.33
CA ASP A 282 7.33 -46.06 5.13
C ASP A 282 7.73 -46.07 3.65
N PRO A 283 8.80 -45.37 3.27
CA PRO A 283 9.25 -45.29 1.88
C PRO A 283 9.82 -46.61 1.34
N SER A 284 10.05 -47.61 2.19
CA SER A 284 10.45 -48.95 1.79
C SER A 284 9.28 -49.89 1.50
N THR A 285 8.05 -49.47 1.85
CA THR A 285 6.81 -50.23 1.66
C THR A 285 6.07 -49.74 0.40
N PRO A 286 6.02 -50.52 -0.69
CA PRO A 286 5.37 -50.11 -1.95
C PRO A 286 3.89 -49.75 -1.80
N GLU A 287 3.19 -50.38 -0.86
CA GLU A 287 1.79 -50.14 -0.56
C GLU A 287 1.56 -48.72 -0.02
N ASP A 288 2.48 -48.20 0.80
CA ASP A 288 2.40 -46.83 1.34
C ASP A 288 2.65 -45.78 0.25
N ILE A 289 3.57 -46.07 -0.69
CA ILE A 289 3.80 -45.23 -1.86
C ILE A 289 2.53 -45.17 -2.74
N ALA A 290 1.87 -46.32 -2.95
CA ALA A 290 0.61 -46.37 -3.68
C ALA A 290 -0.52 -45.65 -2.91
N ALA A 291 -0.55 -45.74 -1.59
CA ALA A 291 -1.53 -45.05 -0.75
C ALA A 291 -1.35 -43.53 -0.80
N ALA A 292 -0.12 -43.03 -0.82
CA ALA A 292 0.17 -41.60 -0.94
C ALA A 292 -0.29 -41.03 -2.30
N ASP A 293 -0.12 -41.78 -3.40
CA ASP A 293 -0.70 -41.40 -4.70
C ASP A 293 -2.24 -41.43 -4.66
N ARG A 294 -2.86 -42.48 -4.10
CA ARG A 294 -4.32 -42.54 -3.91
C ARG A 294 -4.84 -41.34 -3.12
N TYR A 295 -4.15 -40.95 -2.05
CA TYR A 295 -4.51 -39.77 -1.26
C TYR A 295 -4.57 -38.51 -2.12
N LEU A 296 -3.53 -38.25 -2.92
CA LEU A 296 -3.50 -37.07 -3.82
C LEU A 296 -4.59 -37.13 -4.87
N GLN A 297 -4.94 -38.31 -5.39
CA GLN A 297 -6.01 -38.48 -6.36
C GLN A 297 -7.41 -38.28 -5.73
N PHE A 298 -7.61 -38.68 -4.48
CA PHE A 298 -8.85 -38.46 -3.71
C PHE A 298 -9.01 -37.03 -3.17
N MET A 299 -7.98 -36.19 -3.27
CA MET A 299 -8.02 -34.78 -2.88
C MET A 299 -7.93 -33.85 -4.09
N LEU A 300 -6.76 -33.79 -4.73
CA LEU A 300 -6.48 -32.92 -5.86
C LEU A 300 -7.01 -33.51 -7.18
N GLY A 301 -6.73 -34.79 -7.44
CA GLY A 301 -7.08 -35.45 -8.70
C GLY A 301 -8.59 -35.49 -8.95
N TRP A 302 -9.39 -35.53 -7.90
CA TRP A 302 -10.84 -35.52 -7.96
C TRP A 302 -11.39 -34.31 -8.73
N PHE A 303 -10.73 -33.15 -8.63
CA PHE A 303 -11.06 -31.94 -9.39
C PHE A 303 -10.12 -31.67 -10.55
N ALA A 304 -8.81 -31.91 -10.39
CA ALA A 304 -7.81 -31.58 -11.40
C ALA A 304 -7.88 -32.50 -12.63
N HIS A 305 -8.14 -33.80 -12.45
CA HIS A 305 -8.09 -34.77 -13.55
C HIS A 305 -9.18 -34.52 -14.61
N PRO A 306 -10.46 -34.26 -14.23
CA PRO A 306 -11.48 -33.88 -15.21
C PRO A 306 -11.10 -32.65 -16.02
N ILE A 307 -10.52 -31.62 -15.39
CA ILE A 307 -10.23 -30.34 -16.04
C ILE A 307 -8.99 -30.44 -16.93
N PHE A 308 -7.90 -31.06 -16.45
CA PHE A 308 -6.58 -30.95 -17.09
C PHE A 308 -6.15 -32.16 -17.90
N VAL A 309 -6.82 -33.32 -17.76
CA VAL A 309 -6.40 -34.57 -18.42
C VAL A 309 -7.36 -34.98 -19.53
N ASN A 310 -8.55 -35.48 -19.18
CA ASN A 310 -9.41 -36.16 -20.14
C ASN A 310 -10.92 -35.85 -20.01
N GLY A 311 -11.36 -35.01 -19.07
CA GLY A 311 -12.78 -34.74 -18.86
C GLY A 311 -13.49 -35.70 -17.91
N ASP A 312 -12.79 -36.66 -17.32
CA ASP A 312 -13.38 -37.67 -16.44
C ASP A 312 -12.60 -37.79 -15.12
N TYR A 313 -13.20 -38.45 -14.12
CA TYR A 313 -12.55 -38.68 -12.84
C TYR A 313 -11.31 -39.61 -12.97
N PRO A 314 -10.32 -39.49 -12.07
CA PRO A 314 -9.13 -40.34 -12.11
C PRO A 314 -9.49 -41.83 -12.13
N ALA A 315 -8.79 -42.60 -12.97
CA ALA A 315 -9.01 -44.05 -13.05
C ALA A 315 -8.82 -44.74 -11.69
N ILE A 316 -7.80 -44.32 -10.94
CA ILE A 316 -7.52 -44.83 -9.58
C ILE A 316 -8.72 -44.64 -8.65
N LEU A 317 -9.33 -43.45 -8.67
CA LEU A 317 -10.50 -43.15 -7.84
C LEU A 317 -11.71 -44.02 -8.23
N LYS A 318 -11.99 -44.16 -9.53
CA LYS A 318 -13.10 -44.99 -10.03
C LYS A 318 -12.93 -46.46 -9.68
N THR A 319 -11.75 -47.02 -9.95
CA THR A 319 -11.45 -48.43 -9.68
C THR A 319 -11.49 -48.74 -8.19
N GLN A 320 -10.96 -47.86 -7.34
CA GLN A 320 -10.99 -48.04 -5.88
C GLN A 320 -12.43 -48.02 -5.33
N ILE A 321 -13.28 -47.10 -5.81
CA ILE A 321 -14.70 -47.04 -5.42
C ILE A 321 -15.45 -48.30 -5.86
N GLU A 322 -15.21 -48.77 -7.09
CA GLU A 322 -15.84 -49.99 -7.60
C GLU A 322 -15.40 -51.23 -6.82
N GLN A 323 -14.10 -51.34 -6.49
CA GLN A 323 -13.58 -52.39 -5.63
C GLN A 323 -14.26 -52.38 -4.25
N LYS A 324 -14.35 -51.21 -3.60
CA LYS A 324 -15.02 -51.08 -2.32
C LYS A 324 -16.50 -51.44 -2.35
N ARG A 325 -17.22 -51.07 -3.40
CA ARG A 325 -18.62 -51.46 -3.59
C ARG A 325 -18.77 -52.98 -3.67
N ASN A 326 -17.82 -53.68 -4.30
CA ASN A 326 -17.83 -55.14 -4.39
C ASN A 326 -17.45 -55.80 -3.07
N GLU A 327 -16.52 -55.23 -2.30
CA GLU A 327 -16.12 -55.70 -0.96
C GLU A 327 -17.22 -55.49 0.09
N CYS A 328 -18.08 -54.50 -0.10
CA CYS A 328 -19.12 -54.08 0.84
C CYS A 328 -20.54 -54.26 0.25
N PRO A 329 -21.01 -55.48 -0.07
CA PRO A 329 -22.29 -55.67 -0.75
C PRO A 329 -23.52 -55.27 0.09
N LEU A 330 -23.36 -55.12 1.41
CA LEU A 330 -24.42 -54.74 2.35
C LEU A 330 -24.43 -53.24 2.69
N SER A 331 -23.44 -52.47 2.22
CA SER A 331 -23.30 -51.03 2.48
C SER A 331 -22.65 -50.37 1.28
N ASP A 332 -23.27 -49.37 0.64
CA ASP A 332 -22.71 -48.64 -0.50
C ASP A 332 -21.86 -47.47 0.04
N PRO A 333 -20.52 -47.58 0.24
CA PRO A 333 -19.77 -46.59 1.00
C PRO A 333 -19.47 -45.31 0.20
N ALA A 334 -19.67 -45.35 -1.13
CA ALA A 334 -19.44 -44.22 -2.03
C ALA A 334 -20.23 -44.37 -3.34
N ARG A 335 -20.90 -43.29 -3.76
CA ARG A 335 -21.62 -43.24 -5.03
C ARG A 335 -21.10 -42.12 -5.91
N LEU A 336 -20.16 -42.46 -6.79
CA LEU A 336 -19.61 -41.53 -7.77
C LEU A 336 -20.55 -41.35 -8.98
N PRO A 337 -21.01 -40.13 -9.29
CA PRO A 337 -21.71 -39.84 -10.54
C PRO A 337 -20.82 -40.11 -11.76
N VAL A 338 -21.44 -40.33 -12.92
CA VAL A 338 -20.71 -40.56 -14.19
C VAL A 338 -20.93 -39.37 -15.09
N PHE A 339 -19.87 -38.83 -15.68
CA PHE A 339 -19.98 -37.83 -16.74
C PHE A 339 -20.42 -38.49 -18.04
N THR A 340 -21.37 -37.87 -18.75
CA THR A 340 -21.62 -38.27 -20.14
C THR A 340 -20.44 -37.89 -21.03
N THR A 341 -20.35 -38.48 -22.22
CA THR A 341 -19.31 -38.14 -23.19
C THR A 341 -19.29 -36.64 -23.52
N GLU A 342 -20.47 -36.03 -23.63
CA GLU A 342 -20.65 -34.59 -23.88
C GLU A 342 -20.15 -33.76 -22.70
N GLU A 343 -20.49 -34.15 -21.47
CA GLU A 343 -20.02 -33.48 -20.25
C GLU A 343 -18.49 -33.58 -20.11
N SER A 344 -17.91 -34.75 -20.36
CA SER A 344 -16.46 -34.92 -20.32
C SER A 344 -15.75 -34.06 -21.36
N GLN A 345 -16.26 -34.00 -22.59
CA GLN A 345 -15.72 -33.11 -23.62
C GLN A 345 -15.90 -31.63 -23.24
N ARG A 346 -16.99 -31.30 -22.55
CA ARG A 346 -17.28 -29.93 -22.09
C ARG A 346 -16.35 -29.48 -20.97
N ILE A 347 -15.95 -30.38 -20.06
CA ILE A 347 -15.11 -30.07 -18.89
C ILE A 347 -13.61 -30.07 -19.25
N ARG A 348 -13.19 -30.93 -20.18
CA ARG A 348 -11.78 -31.05 -20.52
C ARG A 348 -11.22 -29.73 -21.08
N GLY A 349 -10.15 -29.23 -20.47
CA GLY A 349 -9.39 -28.06 -20.93
C GLY A 349 -9.99 -26.71 -20.53
N THR A 350 -10.88 -26.65 -19.53
CA THR A 350 -11.57 -25.42 -19.09
C THR A 350 -10.76 -24.55 -18.12
N ALA A 351 -9.45 -24.41 -18.32
CA ALA A 351 -8.63 -23.55 -17.48
C ALA A 351 -7.40 -23.02 -18.24
N ASP A 352 -7.10 -21.74 -18.04
CA ASP A 352 -5.92 -21.06 -18.60
C ASP A 352 -4.72 -21.06 -17.64
N PHE A 353 -4.94 -21.45 -16.39
CA PHE A 353 -3.94 -21.63 -15.34
C PHE A 353 -4.51 -22.58 -14.26
N LEU A 354 -3.62 -23.20 -13.48
CA LEU A 354 -3.99 -23.98 -12.30
C LEU A 354 -3.71 -23.15 -11.05
N GLY A 355 -4.75 -22.82 -10.28
CA GLY A 355 -4.61 -22.19 -8.98
C GLY A 355 -4.37 -23.23 -7.89
N LEU A 356 -3.40 -23.00 -7.00
CA LEU A 356 -3.06 -23.89 -5.90
C LEU A 356 -3.14 -23.16 -4.55
N ASN A 357 -3.99 -23.66 -3.65
CA ASN A 357 -4.00 -23.32 -2.24
C ASN A 357 -3.26 -24.42 -1.45
N HIS A 358 -2.15 -24.09 -0.80
CA HIS A 358 -1.31 -25.08 -0.13
C HIS A 358 -0.80 -24.59 1.22
N TYR A 359 -0.85 -25.47 2.22
CA TYR A 359 -0.55 -25.14 3.62
C TYR A 359 0.33 -26.19 4.34
N THR A 360 0.13 -27.49 4.08
CA THR A 360 0.79 -28.55 4.85
C THR A 360 1.07 -29.80 4.01
N SER A 361 1.79 -30.75 4.61
CA SER A 361 1.98 -32.11 4.10
C SER A 361 1.40 -33.15 5.07
N ARG A 362 1.31 -34.41 4.66
CA ARG A 362 0.88 -35.58 5.46
C ARG A 362 1.78 -36.79 5.20
N LEU A 363 2.00 -37.60 6.23
CA LEU A 363 2.52 -38.96 6.10
C LEU A 363 1.33 -39.90 5.84
N VAL A 364 1.42 -40.76 4.83
CA VAL A 364 0.31 -41.61 4.38
C VAL A 364 0.75 -43.05 4.32
N ASN A 365 0.01 -43.93 4.97
CA ASN A 365 0.19 -45.38 4.84
C ASN A 365 -1.02 -46.03 4.18
N ASN A 366 -0.81 -47.24 3.70
CA ASN A 366 -1.90 -48.12 3.30
C ASN A 366 -2.65 -48.62 4.53
N SER A 367 -3.98 -48.56 4.52
CA SER A 367 -4.82 -49.06 5.60
C SER A 367 -6.02 -49.83 5.04
N VAL A 368 -6.60 -50.74 5.82
CA VAL A 368 -7.86 -51.40 5.45
C VAL A 368 -8.99 -50.55 6.01
N GLY A 369 -9.59 -49.71 5.16
CA GLY A 369 -10.66 -48.78 5.55
C GLY A 369 -12.02 -49.43 5.78
N GLY A 370 -12.15 -50.73 5.46
CA GLY A 370 -13.40 -51.48 5.59
C GLY A 370 -14.51 -50.91 4.71
N CYS A 371 -15.72 -50.83 5.27
CA CYS A 371 -16.91 -50.29 4.59
C CYS A 371 -17.28 -48.87 5.09
N THR A 372 -16.31 -48.13 5.63
CA THR A 372 -16.54 -46.80 6.18
C THR A 372 -16.61 -45.75 5.05
N PRO A 373 -17.71 -44.97 4.95
CA PRO A 373 -17.80 -43.90 3.96
C PRO A 373 -16.74 -42.80 4.16
N GLY A 374 -16.36 -42.16 3.06
CA GLY A 374 -15.44 -41.02 3.03
C GLY A 374 -14.05 -41.35 2.45
N PRO A 375 -13.22 -40.33 2.17
CA PRO A 375 -11.99 -40.50 1.39
C PRO A 375 -11.01 -41.52 1.97
N GLN A 376 -10.80 -41.54 3.30
CA GLN A 376 -9.85 -42.48 3.93
C GLN A 376 -10.37 -43.92 3.93
N GLY A 377 -11.65 -44.13 4.30
CA GLY A 377 -12.25 -45.46 4.37
C GLY A 377 -12.40 -46.10 2.98
N VAL A 378 -12.83 -45.32 2.00
CA VAL A 378 -12.98 -45.79 0.61
C VAL A 378 -11.63 -45.90 -0.08
N GLY A 379 -10.72 -44.95 0.17
CA GLY A 379 -9.40 -44.86 -0.45
C GLY A 379 -8.36 -45.85 0.09
N ASP A 380 -8.66 -46.56 1.19
CA ASP A 380 -7.73 -47.48 1.88
C ASP A 380 -6.39 -46.80 2.20
N PHE A 381 -6.48 -45.62 2.79
CA PHE A 381 -5.30 -44.88 3.27
C PHE A 381 -5.59 -44.21 4.59
N GLN A 382 -4.56 -44.00 5.39
CA GLN A 382 -4.63 -43.19 6.59
C GLN A 382 -3.58 -42.08 6.51
N ALA A 383 -4.00 -40.85 6.83
CA ALA A 383 -3.13 -39.69 6.89
C ALA A 383 -2.72 -39.41 8.33
N HIS A 384 -1.44 -39.11 8.51
CA HIS A 384 -0.79 -38.86 9.77
C HIS A 384 0.06 -37.59 9.68
N VAL A 385 0.49 -37.13 10.85
CA VAL A 385 1.42 -36.02 11.03
C VAL A 385 2.61 -36.56 11.80
N ASP A 386 3.82 -36.22 11.36
CA ASP A 386 5.00 -36.49 12.15
C ASP A 386 5.03 -35.57 13.39
N PRO A 387 5.13 -36.11 14.61
CA PRO A 387 5.17 -35.29 15.83
C PRO A 387 6.33 -34.29 15.89
N SER A 388 7.37 -34.46 15.07
CA SER A 388 8.49 -33.52 14.97
C SER A 388 8.19 -32.28 14.13
N TRP A 389 7.11 -32.27 13.36
CA TRP A 389 6.73 -31.14 12.51
C TRP A 389 6.23 -29.97 13.35
N SER A 390 6.65 -28.75 13.00
CA SER A 390 6.27 -27.55 13.73
C SER A 390 4.77 -27.27 13.55
N SER A 391 4.03 -27.30 14.66
CA SER A 391 2.63 -26.92 14.70
C SER A 391 2.45 -25.41 14.56
N THR A 392 1.26 -25.00 14.11
CA THR A 392 0.84 -23.59 14.07
C THR A 392 -0.29 -23.35 15.08
N ALA A 393 -0.90 -22.15 15.08
CA ALA A 393 -2.11 -21.92 15.86
C ALA A 393 -3.33 -22.72 15.35
N SER A 394 -3.23 -23.32 14.17
CA SER A 394 -4.21 -24.26 13.64
C SER A 394 -3.76 -25.70 13.90
N ASP A 395 -4.70 -26.50 14.38
CA ASP A 395 -4.58 -27.93 14.67
C ASP A 395 -4.29 -28.80 13.44
N TRP A 396 -4.65 -28.32 12.24
CA TRP A 396 -4.43 -29.06 11.00
C TRP A 396 -3.22 -28.58 10.18
N ILE A 397 -2.68 -27.37 10.42
CA ILE A 397 -1.53 -26.84 9.66
C ILE A 397 -0.23 -27.09 10.40
N TYR A 398 0.67 -27.82 9.74
CA TYR A 398 2.05 -28.07 10.18
C TYR A 398 3.02 -27.54 9.12
N SER A 399 4.08 -26.85 9.54
CA SER A 399 5.01 -26.21 8.61
C SER A 399 5.94 -27.21 7.95
N ILE A 400 5.70 -27.52 6.67
CA ILE A 400 6.48 -28.45 5.86
C ILE A 400 6.75 -27.85 4.48
N PRO A 401 7.70 -26.91 4.38
CA PRO A 401 7.91 -26.10 3.18
C PRO A 401 8.28 -26.93 1.96
N TRP A 402 9.17 -27.92 2.09
CA TRP A 402 9.62 -28.75 0.97
C TRP A 402 8.48 -29.56 0.32
N GLY A 403 7.36 -29.75 1.02
CA GLY A 403 6.15 -30.37 0.47
C GLY A 403 5.55 -29.56 -0.68
N LEU A 404 5.61 -28.22 -0.61
CA LEU A 404 5.14 -27.34 -1.68
C LEU A 404 5.91 -27.62 -2.98
N ARG A 405 7.24 -27.67 -2.92
CA ARG A 405 8.08 -27.93 -4.10
C ARG A 405 7.77 -29.30 -4.73
N ARG A 406 7.59 -30.33 -3.90
CA ARG A 406 7.23 -31.69 -4.37
C ARG A 406 5.85 -31.70 -5.03
N LEU A 407 4.87 -31.05 -4.41
CA LEU A 407 3.53 -30.92 -4.97
C LEU A 407 3.50 -30.15 -6.29
N LEU A 408 4.26 -29.06 -6.41
CA LEU A 408 4.40 -28.30 -7.67
C LEU A 408 4.98 -29.17 -8.79
N ASN A 409 5.99 -30.00 -8.50
CA ASN A 409 6.55 -30.95 -9.45
C ASN A 409 5.53 -32.04 -9.84
N TYR A 410 4.76 -32.54 -8.87
CA TYR A 410 3.70 -33.51 -9.11
C TYR A 410 2.60 -32.95 -10.01
N ILE A 411 2.13 -31.74 -9.74
CA ILE A 411 1.14 -31.05 -10.56
C ILE A 411 1.66 -30.87 -12.00
N SER A 412 2.90 -30.43 -12.13
CA SER A 412 3.55 -30.23 -13.43
C SER A 412 3.60 -31.54 -14.23
N ALA A 413 4.01 -32.64 -13.61
CA ALA A 413 4.15 -33.94 -14.26
C ALA A 413 2.80 -34.60 -14.59
N GLU A 414 1.85 -34.57 -13.65
CA GLU A 414 0.59 -35.32 -13.75
C GLU A 414 -0.47 -34.59 -14.58
N TYR A 415 -0.64 -33.28 -14.37
CA TYR A 415 -1.78 -32.54 -14.94
C TYR A 415 -1.37 -31.59 -16.07
N LEU A 416 -0.14 -31.08 -16.07
CA LEU A 416 0.24 -29.96 -16.95
C LEU A 416 1.17 -30.36 -18.11
N ASN A 417 1.58 -31.63 -18.20
CA ASN A 417 2.42 -32.13 -19.28
C ASN A 417 1.74 -31.98 -20.66
N VAL A 418 0.41 -32.13 -20.72
CA VAL A 418 -0.38 -32.02 -21.96
C VAL A 418 -0.96 -30.61 -22.13
N THR A 419 -1.63 -30.07 -21.10
CA THR A 419 -2.40 -28.81 -21.19
C THR A 419 -1.51 -27.56 -21.11
N LYS A 420 -0.29 -27.68 -20.55
CA LYS A 420 0.76 -26.64 -20.52
C LYS A 420 0.27 -25.25 -20.13
N VAL A 421 -0.42 -25.15 -19.01
CA VAL A 421 -0.81 -23.87 -18.40
C VAL A 421 0.02 -23.58 -17.15
N PRO A 422 0.23 -22.31 -16.78
CA PRO A 422 1.02 -21.96 -15.60
C PRO A 422 0.31 -22.31 -14.28
N ILE A 423 1.11 -22.41 -13.22
CA ILE A 423 0.63 -22.53 -11.84
C ILE A 423 0.63 -21.14 -11.18
N HIS A 424 -0.48 -20.81 -10.53
CA HIS A 424 -0.58 -19.69 -9.61
C HIS A 424 -0.76 -20.24 -8.21
N ILE A 425 0.16 -19.94 -7.28
CA ILE A 425 -0.09 -20.21 -5.86
C ILE A 425 -1.09 -19.16 -5.39
N THR A 426 -2.35 -19.55 -5.25
CA THR A 426 -3.49 -18.67 -4.96
C THR A 426 -3.72 -18.47 -3.47
N GLY A 427 -3.09 -19.26 -2.62
CA GLY A 427 -3.15 -19.10 -1.16
C GLY A 427 -2.09 -19.94 -0.44
N ASN A 428 -1.28 -19.27 0.37
CA ASN A 428 -0.36 -19.87 1.34
C ASN A 428 -0.24 -18.93 2.54
N GLY A 429 -0.36 -19.47 3.76
CA GLY A 429 -0.36 -18.65 4.97
C GLY A 429 -0.18 -19.49 6.23
N MET A 430 0.15 -18.82 7.34
CA MET A 430 0.31 -19.45 8.65
C MET A 430 -0.48 -18.68 9.71
N PRO A 431 -1.41 -19.35 10.41
CA PRO A 431 -2.15 -18.72 11.50
C PRO A 431 -1.27 -18.55 12.75
N THR A 432 -1.46 -17.43 13.45
CA THR A 432 -0.95 -17.19 14.79
C THR A 432 -2.09 -17.11 15.79
N GLU A 433 -1.81 -17.36 17.07
CA GLU A 433 -2.79 -17.26 18.14
C GLU A 433 -3.16 -15.79 18.43
N TYR A 434 -4.34 -15.59 19.00
CA TYR A 434 -4.80 -14.29 19.51
C TYR A 434 -4.35 -14.05 20.97
N SER A 435 -3.11 -14.41 21.30
CA SER A 435 -2.51 -14.16 22.62
C SER A 435 -1.04 -13.76 22.50
N GLY A 436 -0.56 -12.89 23.41
CA GLY A 436 0.83 -12.41 23.40
C GLY A 436 1.08 -11.20 22.48
N ASP A 437 2.31 -11.07 21.98
CA ASP A 437 2.73 -10.01 21.06
C ASP A 437 2.23 -10.30 19.63
N THR A 438 1.07 -9.75 19.28
CA THR A 438 0.39 -9.99 18.00
C THR A 438 1.06 -9.29 16.81
N LEU A 439 1.99 -8.36 17.05
CA LEU A 439 2.69 -7.61 16.01
C LEU A 439 4.04 -8.22 15.64
N ASN A 440 4.68 -8.94 16.57
CA ASN A 440 5.96 -9.61 16.35
C ASN A 440 5.80 -11.10 16.01
N ASP A 441 5.34 -11.38 14.79
CA ASP A 441 5.02 -12.72 14.30
C ASP A 441 6.21 -13.40 13.60
N THR A 442 7.35 -13.51 14.31
CA THR A 442 8.61 -14.06 13.75
C THR A 442 8.43 -15.48 13.18
N ASN A 443 7.60 -16.33 13.80
CA ASN A 443 7.34 -17.68 13.29
C ASN A 443 6.66 -17.66 11.91
N ARG A 444 5.78 -16.67 11.64
CA ARG A 444 5.16 -16.49 10.33
C ARG A 444 6.19 -16.06 9.29
N ILE A 445 7.15 -15.22 9.66
CA ILE A 445 8.26 -14.84 8.77
C ILE A 445 9.04 -16.07 8.33
N GLU A 446 9.45 -16.94 9.25
CA GLU A 446 10.21 -18.15 8.91
C GLU A 446 9.40 -19.14 8.06
N TYR A 447 8.10 -19.28 8.33
CA TYR A 447 7.18 -20.03 7.47
C TYR A 447 7.15 -19.46 6.05
N MET A 448 6.85 -18.17 5.90
CA MET A 448 6.72 -17.51 4.60
C MET A 448 8.04 -17.58 3.82
N LYS A 449 9.15 -17.26 4.48
CA LYS A 449 10.50 -17.31 3.92
C LYS A 449 10.81 -18.69 3.33
N SER A 450 10.48 -19.75 4.06
CA SER A 450 10.74 -21.12 3.62
C SER A 450 9.86 -21.54 2.44
N TYR A 451 8.55 -21.27 2.48
CA TYR A 451 7.64 -21.63 1.38
C TYR A 451 7.89 -20.83 0.10
N ILE A 452 8.19 -19.53 0.21
CA ILE A 452 8.59 -18.71 -0.94
C ILE A 452 9.88 -19.26 -1.56
N ASN A 453 10.86 -19.67 -0.75
CA ASN A 453 12.09 -20.26 -1.27
C ASN A 453 11.86 -21.60 -1.98
N GLU A 454 10.93 -22.43 -1.50
CA GLU A 454 10.56 -23.69 -2.16
C GLU A 454 9.85 -23.48 -3.50
N ALA A 455 9.02 -22.44 -3.63
CA ALA A 455 8.49 -22.02 -4.92
C ALA A 455 9.61 -21.54 -5.86
N LEU A 456 10.59 -20.78 -5.36
CA LEU A 456 11.76 -20.35 -6.13
C LEU A 456 12.59 -21.53 -6.63
N LYS A 457 12.83 -22.53 -5.78
CA LYS A 457 13.51 -23.79 -6.17
C LYS A 457 12.74 -24.56 -7.23
N ALA A 458 11.41 -24.65 -7.11
CA ALA A 458 10.58 -25.30 -8.12
C ALA A 458 10.73 -24.63 -9.50
N ILE A 459 10.82 -23.30 -9.54
CA ILE A 459 11.05 -22.55 -10.77
C ILE A 459 12.47 -22.79 -11.30
N LEU A 460 13.50 -22.47 -10.49
CA LEU A 460 14.88 -22.39 -10.97
C LEU A 460 15.57 -23.75 -11.14
N LEU A 461 15.29 -24.70 -10.24
CA LEU A 461 15.97 -25.99 -10.22
C LEU A 461 15.16 -27.09 -10.91
N ASP A 462 13.83 -26.97 -10.91
CA ASP A 462 12.94 -28.01 -11.43
C ASP A 462 12.25 -27.63 -12.74
N GLY A 463 12.27 -26.36 -13.15
CA GLY A 463 11.64 -25.88 -14.38
C GLY A 463 10.12 -25.85 -14.34
N VAL A 464 9.51 -25.77 -13.15
CA VAL A 464 8.06 -25.65 -12.99
C VAL A 464 7.62 -24.21 -13.31
N ASP A 465 6.61 -24.06 -14.18
CA ASP A 465 6.07 -22.75 -14.59
C ASP A 465 5.13 -22.18 -13.52
N VAL A 466 5.72 -21.62 -12.45
CA VAL A 466 5.00 -20.88 -11.41
C VAL A 466 5.11 -19.38 -11.70
N GLN A 467 3.98 -18.68 -11.80
CA GLN A 467 3.95 -17.26 -12.21
C GLN A 467 3.46 -16.29 -11.12
N ARG A 468 2.86 -16.82 -10.04
CA ARG A 468 2.30 -16.01 -8.95
C ARG A 468 2.50 -16.69 -7.60
N PHE A 469 2.79 -15.88 -6.58
CA PHE A 469 2.74 -16.27 -5.18
C PHE A 469 1.79 -15.34 -4.41
N THR A 470 0.70 -15.89 -3.87
CA THR A 470 -0.28 -15.16 -3.07
C THR A 470 -0.16 -15.54 -1.59
N VAL A 471 0.16 -14.56 -0.75
CA VAL A 471 0.13 -14.71 0.71
C VAL A 471 -1.31 -14.53 1.20
N GLN A 472 -1.80 -15.51 1.96
CA GLN A 472 -3.09 -15.44 2.64
C GLN A 472 -2.85 -15.14 4.13
N SER A 473 -3.23 -13.97 4.65
CA SER A 473 -4.13 -12.93 4.08
C SER A 473 -3.57 -11.51 4.24
N LEU A 474 -4.20 -10.52 3.57
CA LEU A 474 -3.85 -9.11 3.72
C LEU A 474 -4.00 -8.64 5.18
N MET A 475 -5.08 -9.05 5.83
CA MET A 475 -5.43 -8.70 7.20
C MET A 475 -6.10 -9.88 7.91
N ASP A 476 -6.10 -9.83 9.25
CA ASP A 476 -6.79 -10.82 10.07
C ASP A 476 -8.29 -10.81 9.74
N GLY A 477 -8.97 -11.95 9.77
CA GLY A 477 -10.40 -12.05 9.44
C GLY A 477 -11.14 -13.11 10.25
N PHE A 478 -12.38 -13.40 9.84
CA PHE A 478 -13.21 -14.46 10.43
C PHE A 478 -12.86 -15.83 9.84
N GLU A 479 -12.23 -16.72 10.61
CA GLU A 479 -11.66 -18.00 10.14
C GLU A 479 -12.63 -19.18 10.29
N GLY A 480 -13.86 -19.02 9.79
CA GLY A 480 -14.89 -20.05 9.77
C GLY A 480 -15.28 -20.52 11.18
N LYS A 481 -15.21 -21.82 11.46
CA LYS A 481 -15.58 -22.38 12.78
C LYS A 481 -14.74 -21.81 13.92
N GLN A 482 -13.51 -21.36 13.63
CA GLN A 482 -12.61 -20.82 14.65
C GLN A 482 -12.90 -19.35 15.00
N GLY A 483 -13.85 -18.71 14.32
CA GLY A 483 -14.16 -17.30 14.52
C GLY A 483 -12.92 -16.43 14.36
N TYR A 484 -12.61 -15.62 15.36
CA TYR A 484 -11.47 -14.71 15.40
C TYR A 484 -10.29 -15.24 16.23
N SER A 485 -10.32 -16.51 16.68
CA SER A 485 -9.24 -17.07 17.52
C SER A 485 -7.92 -17.30 16.79
N GLN A 486 -7.98 -17.46 15.45
CA GLN A 486 -6.82 -17.63 14.57
C GLN A 486 -6.64 -16.41 13.68
N ARG A 487 -5.37 -16.03 13.45
CA ARG A 487 -4.99 -14.82 12.73
C ARG A 487 -4.08 -15.15 11.56
N TYR A 488 -4.51 -14.91 10.32
CA TYR A 488 -3.69 -15.13 9.10
C TYR A 488 -3.08 -13.86 8.53
N GLY A 489 -3.56 -12.69 8.96
CA GLY A 489 -3.27 -11.42 8.31
C GLY A 489 -1.84 -10.96 8.45
N LEU A 490 -1.29 -10.40 7.37
CA LEU A 490 -0.11 -9.54 7.41
C LEU A 490 -0.37 -8.28 8.26
N HIS A 491 -1.62 -7.84 8.34
CA HIS A 491 -2.06 -6.76 9.22
C HIS A 491 -2.93 -7.31 10.34
N HIS A 492 -2.62 -6.89 11.57
CA HIS A 492 -3.45 -7.10 12.74
C HIS A 492 -4.71 -6.25 12.65
N VAL A 493 -5.88 -6.84 12.87
CA VAL A 493 -7.15 -6.12 13.02
C VAL A 493 -7.57 -6.17 14.49
N ASN A 494 -7.87 -5.03 15.09
CA ASN A 494 -8.49 -5.01 16.42
C ASN A 494 -10.00 -5.18 16.30
N PHE A 495 -10.52 -6.36 16.68
CA PHE A 495 -11.95 -6.69 16.61
C PHE A 495 -12.75 -6.21 17.82
N GLU A 496 -12.10 -5.65 18.84
CA GLU A 496 -12.77 -5.00 19.97
C GLU A 496 -13.15 -3.55 19.65
N GLU A 497 -12.46 -2.93 18.69
CA GLU A 497 -12.71 -1.56 18.26
C GLU A 497 -13.66 -1.53 17.06
N ALA A 498 -14.69 -0.68 17.12
CA ALA A 498 -15.74 -0.63 16.11
C ALA A 498 -15.23 -0.27 14.70
N ASP A 499 -14.17 0.52 14.61
CA ASP A 499 -13.54 0.96 13.36
C ASP A 499 -12.52 -0.05 12.80
N ARG A 500 -12.27 -1.18 13.50
CA ARG A 500 -11.44 -2.29 13.03
C ARG A 500 -10.04 -1.83 12.55
N PRO A 501 -9.23 -1.11 13.34
CA PRO A 501 -7.97 -0.56 12.87
C PRO A 501 -7.01 -1.68 12.43
N ARG A 502 -6.33 -1.47 11.28
CA ARG A 502 -5.30 -2.36 10.74
C ARG A 502 -3.90 -1.89 11.16
N THR A 503 -3.10 -2.78 11.75
CA THR A 503 -1.71 -2.49 12.12
C THR A 503 -0.77 -3.50 11.43
N PRO A 504 0.25 -3.06 10.66
CA PRO A 504 1.17 -3.99 10.00
C PRO A 504 1.97 -4.79 11.03
N LYS A 505 2.03 -6.10 10.84
CA LYS A 505 2.88 -7.02 11.62
C LYS A 505 4.29 -7.08 11.02
N GLN A 506 5.24 -7.71 11.70
CA GLN A 506 6.59 -7.92 11.18
C GLN A 506 6.60 -8.67 9.84
N SER A 507 5.69 -9.64 9.66
CA SER A 507 5.53 -10.35 8.38
C SER A 507 5.15 -9.43 7.20
N ALA A 508 4.43 -8.32 7.44
CA ALA A 508 4.11 -7.35 6.39
C ALA A 508 5.35 -6.65 5.86
N TYR A 509 6.24 -6.23 6.77
CA TYR A 509 7.52 -5.61 6.41
C TYR A 509 8.45 -6.60 5.70
N PHE A 510 8.52 -7.84 6.20
CA PHE A 510 9.28 -8.90 5.54
C PHE A 510 8.78 -9.16 4.11
N TYR A 511 7.47 -9.29 3.92
CA TYR A 511 6.91 -9.56 2.60
C TYR A 511 7.13 -8.39 1.63
N SER A 512 6.94 -7.16 2.11
CA SER A 512 7.25 -5.92 1.36
C SER A 512 8.69 -5.92 0.84
N GLU A 513 9.66 -6.35 1.66
CA GLU A 513 11.07 -6.41 1.26
C GLU A 513 11.35 -7.52 0.22
N VAL A 514 10.75 -8.70 0.38
CA VAL A 514 10.84 -9.78 -0.62
C VAL A 514 10.33 -9.31 -1.98
N ILE A 515 9.25 -8.54 -2.00
CA ILE A 515 8.66 -8.02 -3.25
C ILE A 515 9.61 -6.98 -3.88
N LYS A 516 10.16 -6.06 -3.10
CA LYS A 516 11.14 -5.06 -3.57
C LYS A 516 12.38 -5.69 -4.20
N GLN A 517 12.88 -6.76 -3.59
CA GLN A 517 14.05 -7.50 -4.09
C GLN A 517 13.69 -8.53 -5.17
N ASN A 518 12.39 -8.68 -5.45
CA ASN A 518 11.83 -9.74 -6.27
C ASN A 518 12.40 -11.12 -5.89
N GLY A 519 12.44 -11.45 -4.60
CA GLY A 519 13.04 -12.67 -4.06
C GLY A 519 14.04 -12.41 -2.94
N PHE A 520 15.16 -13.13 -2.94
CA PHE A 520 16.18 -13.10 -1.87
C PHE A 520 17.58 -12.71 -2.38
N GLY A 521 17.68 -12.24 -3.62
CA GLY A 521 18.92 -11.78 -4.22
C GLY A 521 19.27 -10.35 -3.79
N SER A 522 20.56 -10.07 -3.58
CA SER A 522 21.01 -8.69 -3.33
C SER A 522 20.86 -7.85 -4.59
N LEU A 523 20.14 -6.72 -4.52
CA LEU A 523 20.14 -5.70 -5.55
C LEU A 523 21.59 -5.24 -5.79
N LYS A 524 22.21 -5.66 -6.89
CA LYS A 524 23.45 -5.05 -7.36
C LYS A 524 23.08 -3.61 -7.71
N GLY A 525 23.50 -2.68 -6.86
CA GLY A 525 23.22 -1.26 -7.03
C GLY A 525 23.56 -0.81 -8.45
N ASP A 526 22.56 -0.29 -9.15
CA ASP A 526 22.77 0.38 -10.41
C ASP A 526 23.73 1.55 -10.17
N VAL A 527 24.92 1.45 -10.76
CA VAL A 527 25.89 2.53 -10.80
C VAL A 527 25.33 3.60 -11.72
N LEU A 528 24.69 4.62 -11.13
CA LEU A 528 24.31 5.85 -11.81
C LEU A 528 25.55 6.52 -12.43
N LYS A 529 25.69 6.40 -13.74
CA LYS A 529 26.61 7.21 -14.55
C LYS A 529 26.07 8.63 -14.60
N GLY A 530 26.92 9.60 -14.22
CA GLY A 530 26.60 11.01 -14.23
C GLY A 530 26.09 11.50 -15.59
N ALA A 531 24.92 12.10 -15.58
CA ALA A 531 24.32 12.77 -16.73
C ALA A 531 24.65 14.27 -16.69
N GLN A 532 25.01 14.81 -17.87
CA GLN A 532 25.19 16.23 -18.12
C GLN A 532 23.88 17.00 -17.88
N MET A 533 23.96 18.10 -17.14
CA MET A 533 22.84 19.03 -16.91
C MET A 533 22.41 19.70 -18.22
N GLN A 534 21.18 19.43 -18.64
CA GLN A 534 20.38 20.33 -19.47
C GLN A 534 19.20 20.85 -18.63
N LEU A 535 18.97 22.16 -18.66
CA LEU A 535 17.81 22.81 -18.06
C LEU A 535 16.54 22.43 -18.85
N THR A 536 15.89 21.33 -18.47
CA THR A 536 14.52 21.01 -18.90
C THR A 536 13.53 21.70 -17.96
N ARG A 537 13.02 22.84 -18.43
CA ARG A 537 12.02 23.65 -17.72
C ARG A 537 10.63 23.04 -17.91
N GLN A 538 10.33 22.00 -17.13
CA GLN A 538 9.03 21.60 -16.57
C GLN A 538 9.19 20.18 -15.98
N PRO A 539 8.98 19.96 -14.67
CA PRO A 539 8.97 18.63 -14.10
C PRO A 539 7.87 17.81 -14.75
N THR A 540 8.21 16.63 -15.27
CA THR A 540 7.23 15.57 -15.55
C THR A 540 6.42 15.29 -14.29
N ALA A 541 5.13 14.99 -14.44
CA ALA A 541 4.27 14.56 -13.34
C ALA A 541 4.95 13.48 -12.50
N LEU A 542 5.26 13.78 -11.23
CA LEU A 542 5.75 12.78 -10.29
C LEU A 542 4.55 12.04 -9.68
N PRO A 543 4.63 10.71 -9.49
CA PRO A 543 3.57 9.93 -8.85
C PRO A 543 3.42 10.32 -7.37
N SER A 544 2.35 9.89 -6.71
CA SER A 544 2.20 10.05 -5.25
C SER A 544 3.38 9.44 -4.48
N SER A 545 3.69 9.97 -3.30
CA SER A 545 4.69 9.35 -2.43
C SER A 545 4.24 7.96 -1.97
N GLU A 546 5.19 7.02 -1.93
CA GLU A 546 5.03 5.81 -1.13
C GLU A 546 4.91 6.17 0.36
N VAL A 547 4.38 5.27 1.18
CA VAL A 547 4.33 5.45 2.63
C VAL A 547 4.91 4.20 3.32
N PRO A 548 6.09 4.29 3.94
CA PRO A 548 6.97 5.46 4.00
C PRO A 548 7.54 5.82 2.62
N SER A 549 7.89 7.09 2.43
CA SER A 549 8.46 7.56 1.15
C SER A 549 9.69 6.76 0.73
N LYS A 550 9.88 6.64 -0.59
CA LYS A 550 11.14 6.19 -1.22
C LYS A 550 12.35 6.95 -0.71
N SER A 551 12.17 8.20 -0.28
CA SER A 551 13.21 9.03 0.33
C SER A 551 13.77 8.44 1.65
N LYS A 552 13.24 7.31 2.13
CA LYS A 552 13.84 6.54 3.22
C LYS A 552 15.28 6.12 3.00
N VAL A 553 15.70 6.04 1.73
CA VAL A 553 17.10 5.79 1.34
C VAL A 553 18.06 6.80 1.96
N VAL A 554 17.59 8.01 2.29
CA VAL A 554 18.40 9.03 2.97
C VAL A 554 18.73 8.59 4.41
N TRP A 555 17.78 8.03 5.16
CA TRP A 555 18.08 7.47 6.48
C TRP A 555 18.98 6.24 6.36
N GLU A 556 18.69 5.32 5.43
CA GLU A 556 19.53 4.14 5.17
C GLU A 556 20.99 4.51 4.83
N LYS A 557 21.18 5.59 4.05
CA LYS A 557 22.51 6.07 3.66
C LYS A 557 23.26 6.80 4.77
N PHE A 558 22.57 7.66 5.53
CA PHE A 558 23.23 8.62 6.42
C PHE A 558 23.12 8.28 7.90
N SER A 559 22.06 7.60 8.36
CA SER A 559 21.82 7.37 9.79
C SER A 559 22.83 6.41 10.44
N HIS A 560 23.53 5.59 9.65
CA HIS A 560 24.63 4.73 10.15
C HIS A 560 25.98 5.45 10.29
N GLN A 561 26.07 6.73 9.94
CA GLN A 561 27.32 7.48 10.07
C GLN A 561 27.72 7.69 11.53
N SER A 562 28.96 7.30 11.86
CA SER A 562 29.55 7.58 13.16
C SER A 562 29.60 9.09 13.47
N ASN A 563 29.66 9.43 14.76
CA ASN A 563 29.83 10.82 15.21
C ASN A 563 31.06 11.50 14.58
N PHE A 564 32.13 10.75 14.32
CA PHE A 564 33.27 11.27 13.58
C PHE A 564 32.91 11.60 12.14
N GLN A 565 32.34 10.65 11.38
CA GLN A 565 31.95 10.85 9.98
C GLN A 565 30.98 12.02 9.81
N ARG A 566 30.05 12.22 10.74
CA ARG A 566 29.11 13.37 10.75
C ARG A 566 29.79 14.72 10.97
N LYS A 567 30.97 14.75 11.62
CA LYS A 567 31.68 15.98 12.01
C LYS A 567 32.93 16.27 11.16
N VAL A 568 33.26 15.40 10.20
CA VAL A 568 34.40 15.63 9.28
C VAL A 568 34.13 16.86 8.43
N TYR A 569 34.98 17.87 8.54
CA TYR A 569 34.90 19.10 7.73
C TYR A 569 35.35 18.85 6.29
N HIS A 570 34.67 19.44 5.31
CA HIS A 570 35.03 19.33 3.89
C HIS A 570 35.64 20.64 3.37
N TYR A 571 36.82 20.55 2.77
CA TYR A 571 37.45 21.69 2.12
C TYR A 571 37.13 21.67 0.62
N GLY A 572 36.44 22.71 0.15
CA GLY A 572 36.06 22.86 -1.25
C GLY A 572 35.48 24.24 -1.54
N THR A 573 34.98 24.41 -2.76
CA THR A 573 34.35 25.66 -3.23
C THR A 573 33.00 25.35 -3.85
N PHE A 574 32.01 26.19 -3.59
CA PHE A 574 30.75 26.14 -4.31
C PHE A 574 30.96 26.41 -5.82
N PRO A 575 30.06 25.92 -6.69
CA PRO A 575 30.12 26.17 -8.12
C PRO A 575 30.19 27.67 -8.47
N GLN A 576 30.81 27.98 -9.60
CA GLN A 576 30.81 29.33 -10.13
C GLN A 576 29.37 29.79 -10.39
N GLY A 577 28.98 30.93 -9.81
CA GLY A 577 27.61 31.44 -9.90
C GLY A 577 26.73 31.17 -8.66
N PHE A 578 27.23 30.48 -7.63
CA PHE A 578 26.52 30.33 -6.36
C PHE A 578 26.16 31.69 -5.75
N ASN A 579 24.89 31.86 -5.38
CA ASN A 579 24.37 33.14 -4.90
C ASN A 579 24.48 33.25 -3.38
N TRP A 580 25.22 34.24 -2.90
CA TRP A 580 25.34 34.56 -1.48
C TRP A 580 24.47 35.76 -1.14
N GLY A 581 23.59 35.59 -0.16
CA GLY A 581 22.66 36.62 0.27
C GLY A 581 22.43 36.65 1.77
N VAL A 582 21.78 37.72 2.22
CA VAL A 582 21.21 37.86 3.55
C VAL A 582 19.74 38.24 3.44
N SER A 583 18.96 37.98 4.48
CA SER A 583 17.53 38.21 4.49
C SER A 583 17.06 39.08 5.66
N SER A 584 15.92 39.73 5.49
CA SER A 584 15.18 40.43 6.54
C SER A 584 13.66 40.33 6.34
N SER A 585 12.90 40.74 7.35
CA SER A 585 11.44 40.89 7.26
C SER A 585 11.01 42.30 7.63
N ALA A 586 9.97 42.79 6.96
CA ALA A 586 9.51 44.17 7.08
C ALA A 586 9.19 44.55 8.53
N TYR A 587 8.38 43.74 9.21
CA TYR A 587 7.96 44.02 10.59
C TYR A 587 9.14 44.05 11.58
N GLN A 588 10.15 43.19 11.38
CA GLN A 588 11.29 43.09 12.30
C GLN A 588 12.26 44.27 12.22
N ILE A 589 12.39 44.94 11.06
CA ILE A 589 13.45 45.94 10.86
C ILE A 589 12.97 47.32 10.44
N GLU A 590 11.84 47.45 9.74
CA GLU A 590 11.47 48.73 9.11
C GLU A 590 11.13 49.82 10.14
N GLY A 591 10.32 49.50 11.14
CA GLY A 591 9.73 50.50 12.02
C GLY A 591 8.76 51.44 11.29
N GLY A 592 8.53 52.63 11.84
CA GLY A 592 7.64 53.63 11.25
C GLY A 592 6.23 53.07 11.05
N TRP A 593 5.68 52.42 12.09
CA TRP A 593 4.48 51.60 12.00
C TRP A 593 3.23 52.37 11.54
N ASN A 594 3.14 53.66 11.86
CA ASN A 594 2.08 54.60 11.47
C ASN A 594 2.61 55.79 10.63
N ALA A 595 3.86 55.72 10.18
CA ALA A 595 4.46 56.79 9.40
C ALA A 595 3.89 56.80 7.97
N ASP A 596 3.74 58.01 7.42
CA ASP A 596 3.45 58.23 6.00
C ASP A 596 2.25 57.43 5.46
N GLY A 597 1.21 57.29 6.29
CA GLY A 597 -0.06 56.68 5.89
C GLY A 597 -0.07 55.15 5.91
N LYS A 598 0.95 54.46 6.45
CA LYS A 598 0.89 53.01 6.71
C LYS A 598 -0.29 52.68 7.63
N GLY A 599 -1.07 51.67 7.25
CA GLY A 599 -2.12 51.11 8.11
C GLY A 599 -1.58 50.13 9.15
N PRO A 600 -2.32 49.89 10.25
CA PRO A 600 -1.92 48.91 11.26
C PRO A 600 -1.91 47.50 10.67
N SER A 601 -0.86 46.74 10.97
CA SER A 601 -0.87 45.29 10.79
C SER A 601 -1.35 44.60 12.06
N PHE A 602 -1.70 43.33 11.95
CA PHE A 602 -2.07 42.53 13.11
C PHE A 602 -0.94 42.34 14.14
N TRP A 603 0.33 42.58 13.77
CA TRP A 603 1.45 42.56 14.70
C TRP A 603 1.52 43.86 15.49
N ASP A 604 1.21 45.00 14.86
CA ASP A 604 1.04 46.29 15.55
C ASP A 604 -0.02 46.12 16.66
N THR A 605 -1.20 45.59 16.31
CA THR A 605 -2.29 45.35 17.28
C THR A 605 -1.92 44.32 18.35
N PHE A 606 -1.17 43.27 18.00
CA PHE A 606 -0.78 42.23 18.94
C PHE A 606 0.27 42.71 19.97
N THR A 607 1.26 43.49 19.53
CA THR A 607 2.42 43.89 20.34
C THR A 607 2.21 45.18 21.12
N GLN A 608 1.35 46.10 20.67
CA GLN A 608 1.09 47.39 21.35
C GLN A 608 0.28 47.27 22.65
N LYS A 609 0.13 46.07 23.21
CA LYS A 609 -0.46 45.86 24.53
C LYS A 609 0.50 46.35 25.64
N PRO A 610 0.02 46.98 26.72
CA PRO A 610 0.87 47.48 27.78
C PRO A 610 1.80 46.39 28.35
N GLY A 611 3.10 46.69 28.45
CA GLY A 611 4.12 45.77 29.00
C GLY A 611 4.81 44.87 27.97
N ASN A 612 4.39 44.88 26.70
CA ASN A 612 5.06 44.14 25.63
C ASN A 612 6.08 45.03 24.89
N ALA A 613 7.15 44.41 24.36
CA ALA A 613 7.99 45.05 23.35
C ALA A 613 7.24 45.09 22.00
N ASN A 614 7.45 46.15 21.22
CA ASN A 614 6.77 46.36 19.94
C ASN A 614 7.75 46.70 18.81
N GLY A 615 7.27 46.63 17.57
CA GLY A 615 8.01 46.94 16.34
C GLY A 615 7.89 48.39 15.88
N ASP A 616 7.43 49.31 16.73
CA ASP A 616 7.05 50.67 16.32
C ASP A 616 8.24 51.44 15.70
N VAL A 617 9.44 51.25 16.26
CA VAL A 617 10.72 51.80 15.78
C VAL A 617 11.62 50.70 15.19
N ALA A 618 11.66 49.51 15.79
CA ALA A 618 12.49 48.38 15.33
C ALA A 618 13.97 48.77 15.10
N CYS A 619 14.55 48.46 13.94
CA CYS A 619 15.89 48.91 13.52
C CYS A 619 15.87 50.26 12.78
N ASP A 620 14.67 50.83 12.56
CA ASP A 620 14.42 52.08 11.85
C ASP A 620 14.90 52.11 10.38
N SER A 621 14.93 50.95 9.72
CA SER A 621 15.31 50.83 8.30
C SER A 621 14.43 51.68 7.38
N TYR A 622 13.21 52.04 7.79
CA TYR A 622 12.35 52.96 7.06
C TYR A 622 12.99 54.34 6.83
N HIS A 623 13.77 54.82 7.81
CA HIS A 623 14.49 56.09 7.72
C HIS A 623 15.99 55.93 7.42
N ARG A 624 16.56 54.74 7.59
CA ARG A 624 18.02 54.49 7.61
C ARG A 624 18.54 53.56 6.50
N LEU A 625 17.98 53.68 5.30
CA LEU A 625 18.37 52.85 4.15
C LEU A 625 19.84 52.97 3.75
N ASP A 626 20.46 54.15 3.92
CA ASP A 626 21.86 54.35 3.56
C ASP A 626 22.80 53.50 4.42
N GLU A 627 22.50 53.35 5.70
CA GLU A 627 23.22 52.45 6.61
C GLU A 627 22.99 50.98 6.27
N ASP A 628 21.77 50.60 5.89
CA ASP A 628 21.48 49.24 5.44
C ASP A 628 22.29 48.89 4.17
N PHE A 629 22.36 49.80 3.20
CA PHE A 629 23.18 49.61 2.01
C PHE A 629 24.67 49.51 2.33
N TYR A 630 25.15 50.29 3.30
CA TYR A 630 26.53 50.18 3.77
C TYR A 630 26.82 48.79 4.32
N MET A 631 25.94 48.24 5.17
CA MET A 631 26.11 46.90 5.75
C MET A 631 26.10 45.81 4.67
N LEU A 632 25.15 45.85 3.74
CA LEU A 632 25.05 44.87 2.66
C LEU A 632 26.31 44.87 1.78
N ARG A 633 26.84 46.05 1.44
CA ARG A 633 28.09 46.20 0.70
C ARG A 633 29.30 45.68 1.48
N ALA A 634 29.36 45.96 2.78
CA ALA A 634 30.43 45.49 3.65
C ALA A 634 30.48 43.96 3.70
N LEU A 635 29.32 43.31 3.69
CA LEU A 635 29.19 41.85 3.60
C LEU A 635 29.50 41.27 2.21
N ARG A 636 29.51 42.11 1.17
CA ARG A 636 29.76 41.73 -0.24
C ARG A 636 28.78 40.69 -0.78
N VAL A 637 27.56 40.69 -0.26
CA VAL A 637 26.47 39.83 -0.75
C VAL A 637 26.08 40.20 -2.19
N LYS A 638 25.52 39.22 -2.91
CA LYS A 638 25.04 39.38 -4.28
C LYS A 638 23.52 39.51 -4.34
N SER A 639 22.82 39.00 -3.33
CA SER A 639 21.39 39.17 -3.21
C SER A 639 21.00 39.69 -1.83
N TYR A 640 19.87 40.41 -1.79
CA TYR A 640 19.21 40.78 -0.55
C TYR A 640 17.75 40.37 -0.62
N ARG A 641 17.35 39.50 0.30
CA ARG A 641 15.98 39.04 0.43
C ARG A 641 15.25 39.89 1.46
N PHE A 642 14.14 40.50 1.09
CA PHE A 642 13.31 41.27 2.02
C PHE A 642 11.83 41.04 1.74
N SER A 643 10.97 41.32 2.72
CA SER A 643 9.52 41.27 2.51
C SER A 643 8.92 42.66 2.34
N LEU A 644 7.79 42.73 1.65
CA LEU A 644 6.96 43.93 1.63
C LEU A 644 6.01 43.93 2.83
N SER A 645 5.79 45.09 3.43
CA SER A 645 4.69 45.33 4.37
C SER A 645 3.44 45.66 3.55
N TRP A 646 2.51 44.71 3.51
CA TRP A 646 1.25 44.88 2.79
C TRP A 646 0.49 46.11 3.31
N SER A 647 0.42 46.30 4.62
CA SER A 647 -0.28 47.45 5.21
C SER A 647 0.41 48.80 4.95
N ARG A 648 1.68 48.80 4.52
CA ARG A 648 2.38 50.01 4.08
C ARG A 648 1.99 50.42 2.66
N ILE A 649 1.73 49.44 1.79
CA ILE A 649 1.33 49.67 0.39
C ILE A 649 -0.19 49.88 0.31
N PHE A 650 -0.98 49.01 0.94
CA PHE A 650 -2.44 49.09 1.07
C PHE A 650 -2.82 49.11 2.55
N PRO A 651 -3.00 50.30 3.16
CA PRO A 651 -3.36 50.48 4.57
C PRO A 651 -4.55 49.66 5.08
N ASP A 652 -5.60 49.50 4.26
CA ASP A 652 -6.75 48.64 4.57
C ASP A 652 -6.66 47.24 3.94
N GLY A 653 -5.53 46.94 3.29
CA GLY A 653 -5.25 45.70 2.58
C GLY A 653 -5.78 45.63 1.14
N ARG A 654 -6.53 46.63 0.67
CA ARG A 654 -7.10 46.67 -0.69
C ARG A 654 -6.48 47.76 -1.55
N ARG A 655 -6.48 47.55 -2.86
CA ARG A 655 -5.90 48.49 -3.85
C ARG A 655 -6.48 49.91 -3.78
N THR A 656 -7.72 50.04 -3.32
CA THR A 656 -8.40 51.33 -3.12
C THR A 656 -7.74 52.23 -2.07
N SER A 657 -6.97 51.66 -1.14
CA SER A 657 -6.26 52.45 -0.12
C SER A 657 -4.81 52.78 -0.50
N LEU A 658 -4.39 52.53 -1.75
CA LEU A 658 -3.00 52.71 -2.21
C LEU A 658 -2.28 53.90 -1.56
N ASN A 659 -1.23 53.58 -0.82
CA ASN A 659 -0.34 54.54 -0.22
C ASN A 659 0.93 54.70 -1.07
N GLN A 660 0.98 55.77 -1.86
CA GLN A 660 2.11 56.05 -2.74
C GLN A 660 3.44 56.22 -1.96
N LYS A 661 3.43 56.77 -0.75
CA LYS A 661 4.66 56.91 0.04
C LYS A 661 5.25 55.56 0.46
N GLY A 662 4.40 54.58 0.72
CA GLY A 662 4.83 53.20 0.94
C GLY A 662 5.50 52.59 -0.30
N VAL A 663 4.93 52.83 -1.47
CA VAL A 663 5.52 52.43 -2.76
C VAL A 663 6.87 53.12 -3.01
N ASP A 664 6.96 54.42 -2.71
CA ASP A 664 8.18 55.21 -2.88
C ASP A 664 9.32 54.73 -1.97
N TYR A 665 9.01 54.28 -0.75
CA TYR A 665 9.98 53.63 0.13
C TYR A 665 10.57 52.37 -0.52
N TYR A 666 9.74 51.45 -1.00
CA TYR A 666 10.24 50.23 -1.65
C TYR A 666 10.98 50.52 -2.96
N ASN A 667 10.56 51.55 -3.71
CA ASN A 667 11.32 52.02 -4.86
C ASN A 667 12.72 52.52 -4.48
N ARG A 668 12.87 53.28 -3.39
CA ARG A 668 14.18 53.71 -2.88
C ARG A 668 15.04 52.52 -2.48
N LEU A 669 14.48 51.56 -1.74
CA LEU A 669 15.17 50.33 -1.35
C LEU A 669 15.65 49.55 -2.59
N ILE A 670 14.74 49.20 -3.50
CA ILE A 670 15.04 48.42 -4.71
C ILE A 670 16.07 49.13 -5.60
N ASN A 671 15.89 50.43 -5.84
CA ASN A 671 16.82 51.19 -6.67
C ASN A 671 18.20 51.26 -6.03
N GLY A 672 18.28 51.48 -4.72
CA GLY A 672 19.56 51.49 -4.01
C GLY A 672 20.29 50.15 -4.06
N LEU A 673 19.58 49.03 -3.92
CA LEU A 673 20.18 47.69 -4.10
C LEU A 673 20.79 47.53 -5.49
N LEU A 674 20.06 47.93 -6.54
CA LEU A 674 20.53 47.83 -7.93
C LEU A 674 21.73 48.74 -8.20
N VAL A 675 21.78 49.95 -7.64
CA VAL A 675 22.95 50.85 -7.74
C VAL A 675 24.22 50.17 -7.23
N TYR A 676 24.09 49.29 -6.24
CA TYR A 676 25.20 48.54 -5.66
C TYR A 676 25.36 47.13 -6.21
N ASN A 677 24.69 46.78 -7.32
CA ASN A 677 24.70 45.47 -7.95
C ASN A 677 24.30 44.33 -6.99
N ILE A 678 23.33 44.59 -6.12
CA ILE A 678 22.71 43.60 -5.24
C ILE A 678 21.33 43.26 -5.80
N THR A 679 21.10 41.99 -6.11
CA THR A 679 19.83 41.53 -6.67
C THR A 679 18.73 41.49 -5.61
N PRO A 680 17.60 42.20 -5.79
CA PRO A 680 16.48 42.15 -4.87
C PRO A 680 15.70 40.84 -5.03
N MET A 681 15.48 40.12 -3.93
CA MET A 681 14.59 38.96 -3.85
C MET A 681 13.43 39.31 -2.92
N VAL A 682 12.21 39.36 -3.44
CA VAL A 682 11.08 39.96 -2.71
C VAL A 682 10.11 38.89 -2.22
N THR A 683 9.81 38.91 -0.92
CA THR A 683 8.72 38.13 -0.34
C THR A 683 7.46 38.98 -0.23
N LEU A 684 6.36 38.54 -0.84
CA LEU A 684 5.11 39.29 -0.88
C LEU A 684 4.37 39.26 0.47
N TYR A 685 4.36 38.10 1.14
CA TYR A 685 3.76 37.96 2.47
C TYR A 685 4.69 37.26 3.47
N HIS A 686 4.99 37.94 4.58
CA HIS A 686 5.86 37.45 5.65
C HIS A 686 5.17 37.61 7.01
N TRP A 687 4.06 36.88 7.19
CA TRP A 687 3.27 36.86 8.42
C TRP A 687 2.89 38.25 8.93
N ASP A 688 2.66 39.25 8.06
CA ASP A 688 2.36 40.64 8.45
C ASP A 688 1.10 41.13 7.72
N LEU A 689 -0.06 40.62 8.14
CA LEU A 689 -1.33 40.93 7.48
C LEU A 689 -1.85 42.31 7.93
N PRO A 690 -2.40 43.14 7.03
CA PRO A 690 -3.17 44.32 7.41
C PRO A 690 -4.29 43.95 8.38
N GLN A 691 -4.43 44.69 9.50
CA GLN A 691 -5.42 44.37 10.53
C GLN A 691 -6.84 44.36 9.95
N ALA A 692 -7.15 45.27 9.01
CA ALA A 692 -8.44 45.35 8.34
C ALA A 692 -8.82 44.06 7.57
N LEU A 693 -7.85 43.29 7.07
CA LEU A 693 -8.13 41.99 6.44
C LEU A 693 -8.28 40.88 7.47
N GLN A 694 -7.55 40.96 8.58
CA GLN A 694 -7.73 40.04 9.69
C GLN A 694 -9.13 40.19 10.32
N ASP A 695 -9.66 41.40 10.39
CA ASP A 695 -11.02 41.70 10.86
C ASP A 695 -12.10 41.07 9.94
N LEU A 696 -11.75 40.73 8.69
CA LEU A 696 -12.59 39.99 7.74
C LEU A 696 -12.37 38.45 7.79
N GLY A 697 -11.65 37.95 8.79
CA GLY A 697 -11.34 36.53 8.99
C GLY A 697 -9.93 36.11 8.57
N GLY A 698 -9.16 37.00 7.92
CA GLY A 698 -7.80 36.69 7.45
C GLY A 698 -7.77 35.46 6.54
N TRP A 699 -6.71 34.64 6.63
CA TRP A 699 -6.52 33.45 5.78
C TRP A 699 -7.55 32.33 5.94
N ASP A 700 -8.43 32.43 6.93
CA ASP A 700 -9.56 31.53 7.07
C ASP A 700 -10.68 31.84 6.05
N ASN A 701 -10.70 33.07 5.53
CA ASN A 701 -11.63 33.55 4.53
C ASN A 701 -11.12 33.25 3.11
N VAL A 702 -11.92 32.54 2.31
CA VAL A 702 -11.60 32.14 0.93
C VAL A 702 -11.36 33.34 -0.01
N GLU A 703 -11.98 34.49 0.26
CA GLU A 703 -11.79 35.74 -0.50
C GLU A 703 -10.34 36.24 -0.45
N MET A 704 -9.55 35.82 0.55
CA MET A 704 -8.13 36.16 0.63
C MET A 704 -7.32 35.67 -0.57
N ILE A 705 -7.77 34.62 -1.26
CA ILE A 705 -7.13 34.15 -2.49
C ILE A 705 -7.12 35.26 -3.55
N HIS A 706 -8.25 35.95 -3.72
CA HIS A 706 -8.38 37.05 -4.68
C HIS A 706 -7.74 38.34 -4.18
N ILE A 707 -7.95 38.69 -2.91
CA ILE A 707 -7.39 39.91 -2.30
C ILE A 707 -5.85 39.88 -2.31
N PHE A 708 -5.26 38.72 -1.98
CA PHE A 708 -3.82 38.54 -2.06
C PHE A 708 -3.31 38.60 -3.50
N ASN A 709 -4.03 37.98 -4.45
CA ASN A 709 -3.66 38.04 -5.85
C ASN A 709 -3.66 39.48 -6.40
N ASP A 710 -4.62 40.32 -6.00
CA ASP A 710 -4.67 41.74 -6.40
C ASP A 710 -3.47 42.53 -5.87
N PHE A 711 -3.03 42.22 -4.64
CA PHE A 711 -1.80 42.77 -4.07
C PHE A 711 -0.55 42.29 -4.82
N CYS A 712 -0.48 40.99 -5.16
CA CYS A 712 0.60 40.43 -5.97
C CYS A 712 0.67 41.08 -7.36
N ASP A 713 -0.47 41.18 -8.06
CA ASP A 713 -0.59 41.81 -9.39
C ASP A 713 -0.08 43.25 -9.37
N PHE A 714 -0.44 44.02 -8.34
CA PHE A 714 0.09 45.38 -8.15
C PHE A 714 1.61 45.39 -7.94
N CYS A 715 2.13 44.51 -7.08
CA CYS A 715 3.57 44.45 -6.80
C CYS A 715 4.37 44.04 -8.05
N PHE A 716 3.89 43.06 -8.82
CA PHE A 716 4.50 42.63 -10.08
C PHE A 716 4.52 43.75 -11.11
N ALA A 717 3.42 44.47 -11.28
CA ALA A 717 3.34 45.60 -12.19
C ALA A 717 4.30 46.74 -11.78
N THR A 718 4.41 47.01 -10.48
CA THR A 718 5.11 48.19 -9.96
C THR A 718 6.63 47.98 -9.83
N PHE A 719 7.05 46.80 -9.38
CA PHE A 719 8.44 46.51 -9.05
C PHE A 719 9.08 45.46 -9.95
N GLY A 720 8.30 44.68 -10.70
CA GLY A 720 8.79 43.54 -11.48
C GLY A 720 9.69 43.88 -12.66
N ASN A 721 9.79 45.17 -13.04
CA ASN A 721 10.81 45.62 -13.98
C ASN A 721 12.24 45.58 -13.40
N ARG A 722 12.37 45.43 -12.08
CA ARG A 722 13.63 45.46 -11.31
C ARG A 722 13.80 44.27 -10.38
N VAL A 723 12.70 43.62 -10.01
CA VAL A 723 12.68 42.43 -9.15
C VAL A 723 12.50 41.19 -10.01
N THR A 724 13.52 40.32 -9.98
CA THR A 724 13.58 39.11 -10.81
C THR A 724 13.34 37.83 -10.03
N PHE A 725 13.14 37.90 -8.71
CA PHE A 725 12.81 36.73 -7.89
C PHE A 725 11.77 37.10 -6.83
N TRP A 726 10.61 36.46 -6.94
CA TRP A 726 9.47 36.60 -6.05
C TRP A 726 9.23 35.34 -5.22
N MET A 727 8.91 35.54 -3.94
CA MET A 727 8.37 34.52 -3.06
C MET A 727 6.97 34.96 -2.61
N THR A 728 5.96 34.12 -2.82
CA THR A 728 4.59 34.51 -2.43
C THR A 728 4.44 34.54 -0.91
N PHE A 729 4.79 33.44 -0.24
CA PHE A 729 4.69 33.26 1.20
C PHE A 729 6.03 32.89 1.82
N ASN A 730 6.32 33.44 2.99
CA ASN A 730 7.30 32.87 3.91
C ASN A 730 6.62 31.86 4.84
N GLN A 731 7.12 30.63 4.86
CA GLN A 731 6.84 29.60 5.86
C GLN A 731 5.34 29.41 6.16
N PRO A 732 4.55 28.97 5.15
CA PRO A 732 3.09 28.91 5.28
C PRO A 732 2.61 27.93 6.36
N HIS A 733 3.40 26.90 6.70
CA HIS A 733 3.11 26.02 7.84
C HIS A 733 3.06 26.80 9.16
N THR A 734 3.92 27.80 9.36
CA THR A 734 3.91 28.62 10.57
C THR A 734 2.66 29.49 10.65
N ILE A 735 2.17 30.02 9.52
CA ILE A 735 0.90 30.75 9.44
C ILE A 735 -0.25 29.84 9.91
N ALA A 736 -0.36 28.66 9.30
CA ALA A 736 -1.44 27.72 9.57
C ALA A 736 -1.41 27.16 11.00
N TRP A 737 -0.23 26.72 11.47
CA TRP A 737 -0.09 26.04 12.74
C TRP A 737 0.09 27.01 13.92
N SER A 738 1.13 27.85 13.90
CA SER A 738 1.42 28.75 15.03
C SER A 738 0.42 29.91 15.13
N GLY A 739 -0.10 30.39 14.00
CA GLY A 739 -1.08 31.49 13.95
C GLY A 739 -2.52 31.06 14.21
N TYR A 740 -2.97 29.99 13.53
CA TYR A 740 -4.37 29.55 13.56
C TYR A 740 -4.65 28.28 14.37
N GLY A 741 -3.64 27.44 14.61
CA GLY A 741 -3.76 26.25 15.45
C GLY A 741 -3.49 26.54 16.92
N LEU A 742 -2.25 26.94 17.22
CA LEU A 742 -1.76 27.18 18.58
C LEU A 742 -2.07 28.58 19.13
N GLY A 743 -2.23 29.56 18.25
CA GLY A 743 -2.42 30.97 18.61
C GLY A 743 -1.22 31.58 19.33
N GLN A 744 0.00 31.13 19.02
CA GLN A 744 1.24 31.65 19.62
C GLN A 744 1.73 32.94 18.98
N ILE A 745 1.38 33.15 17.71
CA ILE A 745 1.64 34.39 16.94
C ILE A 745 0.30 34.95 16.43
N PRO A 746 0.23 36.20 15.95
CA PRO A 746 -0.95 36.72 15.27
C PRO A 746 -1.43 35.75 14.17
N PRO A 747 -2.76 35.53 14.05
CA PRO A 747 -3.84 36.26 14.71
C PRO A 747 -4.27 35.75 16.10
N ASN A 748 -3.51 34.87 16.76
CA ASN A 748 -3.84 34.28 18.07
C ASN A 748 -5.16 33.47 18.03
N VAL A 749 -5.40 32.76 16.92
CA VAL A 749 -6.53 31.83 16.82
C VAL A 749 -6.10 30.48 17.39
N LYS A 750 -6.92 29.94 18.29
CA LYS A 750 -6.65 28.68 19.01
C LYS A 750 -7.63 27.60 18.57
N ASN A 751 -7.50 27.15 17.32
CA ASN A 751 -8.35 26.10 16.76
C ASN A 751 -7.48 25.02 16.11
N PRO A 752 -6.82 24.16 16.91
CA PRO A 752 -5.81 23.22 16.41
C PRO A 752 -6.40 22.10 15.55
N GLY A 753 -7.70 21.83 15.63
CA GLY A 753 -8.32 20.69 14.94
C GLY A 753 -8.69 20.96 13.48
N ILE A 754 -9.10 22.18 13.14
CA ILE A 754 -9.71 22.47 11.82
C ILE A 754 -9.03 23.65 11.11
N ALA A 755 -8.76 24.75 11.83
CA ALA A 755 -8.29 25.98 11.19
C ALA A 755 -6.94 25.81 10.43
N PRO A 756 -5.93 25.06 10.92
CA PRO A 756 -4.70 24.83 10.18
C PRO A 756 -4.93 24.26 8.77
N TYR A 757 -5.82 23.26 8.64
CA TYR A 757 -6.10 22.61 7.35
C TYR A 757 -6.80 23.52 6.36
N ARG A 758 -7.80 24.30 6.82
CA ARG A 758 -8.52 25.25 5.98
C ARG A 758 -7.63 26.42 5.53
N VAL A 759 -6.83 26.95 6.46
CA VAL A 759 -5.88 28.04 6.17
C VAL A 759 -4.80 27.59 5.19
N ALA A 760 -4.20 26.42 5.39
CA ALA A 760 -3.21 25.89 4.45
C ALA A 760 -3.78 25.68 3.04
N HIS A 761 -5.01 25.17 2.95
CA HIS A 761 -5.71 25.00 1.68
C HIS A 761 -5.88 26.33 0.93
N ASN A 762 -6.30 27.39 1.64
CA ASN A 762 -6.40 28.74 1.07
C ASN A 762 -5.04 29.32 0.67
N LEU A 763 -3.99 29.12 1.48
CA LEU A 763 -2.63 29.58 1.20
C LEU A 763 -2.06 28.94 -0.07
N ILE A 764 -2.26 27.64 -0.27
CA ILE A 764 -1.82 26.91 -1.47
C ILE A 764 -2.53 27.46 -2.72
N LYS A 765 -3.86 27.65 -2.64
CA LYS A 765 -4.66 28.22 -3.75
C LYS A 765 -4.26 29.67 -4.05
N ALA A 766 -4.00 30.47 -3.03
CA ALA A 766 -3.53 31.85 -3.18
C ALA A 766 -2.13 31.92 -3.83
N HIS A 767 -1.23 31.00 -3.46
CA HIS A 767 0.09 30.87 -4.10
C HIS A 767 -0.04 30.53 -5.59
N ALA A 768 -0.79 29.49 -5.92
CA ALA A 768 -1.02 29.08 -7.31
C ALA A 768 -1.62 30.22 -8.14
N LYS A 769 -2.61 30.94 -7.59
CA LYS A 769 -3.23 32.09 -8.27
C LYS A 769 -2.24 33.22 -8.55
N ALA A 770 -1.39 33.56 -7.58
CA ALA A 770 -0.35 34.59 -7.76
C ALA A 770 0.72 34.15 -8.77
N TYR A 771 1.11 32.87 -8.76
CA TYR A 771 2.03 32.31 -9.74
C TYR A 771 1.50 32.45 -11.16
N HIS A 772 0.26 32.02 -11.43
CA HIS A 772 -0.36 32.13 -12.74
C HIS A 772 -0.53 33.59 -13.18
N THR A 773 -0.88 34.50 -12.27
CA THR A 773 -0.91 35.94 -12.58
C THR A 773 0.45 36.45 -13.05
N TYR A 774 1.55 36.01 -12.42
CA TYR A 774 2.89 36.35 -12.89
C TYR A 774 3.22 35.72 -14.24
N ASP A 775 2.97 34.41 -14.37
CA ASP A 775 3.28 33.62 -15.56
C ASP A 775 2.60 34.18 -16.81
N GLU A 776 1.30 34.45 -16.71
CA GLU A 776 0.47 34.90 -17.84
C GLU A 776 0.72 36.37 -18.21
N LYS A 777 0.83 37.26 -17.21
CA LYS A 777 0.87 38.71 -17.47
C LYS A 777 2.28 39.28 -17.57
N TYR A 778 3.23 38.77 -16.80
CA TYR A 778 4.50 39.46 -16.54
C TYR A 778 5.74 38.66 -16.94
N ARG A 779 5.71 37.32 -16.91
CA ARG A 779 6.91 36.50 -17.13
C ARG A 779 7.58 36.78 -18.47
N LYS A 780 6.80 36.98 -19.54
CA LYS A 780 7.32 37.27 -20.88
C LYS A 780 8.09 38.60 -20.94
N SER A 781 7.69 39.61 -20.18
CA SER A 781 8.31 40.95 -20.21
C SER A 781 9.37 41.15 -19.12
N GLN A 782 9.24 40.48 -17.99
CA GLN A 782 10.10 40.66 -16.81
C GLN A 782 11.13 39.54 -16.63
N GLY A 783 10.83 38.33 -17.09
CA GLY A 783 11.76 37.18 -17.04
C GLY A 783 12.12 36.66 -15.64
N GLY A 784 11.40 37.06 -14.60
CA GLY A 784 11.67 36.66 -13.22
C GLY A 784 11.17 35.26 -12.86
N LEU A 785 11.55 34.83 -11.65
CA LEU A 785 11.16 33.58 -11.00
C LEU A 785 10.12 33.84 -9.92
N VAL A 786 9.20 32.89 -9.71
CA VAL A 786 8.21 32.88 -8.65
C VAL A 786 8.24 31.53 -7.94
N SER A 787 8.33 31.57 -6.61
CA SER A 787 8.26 30.37 -5.76
C SER A 787 7.60 30.68 -4.41
N ILE A 788 7.68 29.74 -3.47
CA ILE A 788 7.21 29.80 -2.10
C ILE A 788 8.33 29.33 -1.16
N ALA A 789 8.59 30.05 -0.07
CA ALA A 789 9.64 29.67 0.88
C ALA A 789 9.07 28.75 1.96
N LEU A 790 9.42 27.46 1.94
CA LEU A 790 8.89 26.45 2.84
C LEU A 790 9.79 26.23 4.05
N ASN A 791 9.23 26.12 5.26
CA ASN A 791 10.02 25.70 6.43
C ASN A 791 10.09 24.19 6.53
N ALA A 792 11.29 23.68 6.80
CA ALA A 792 11.51 22.26 7.03
C ALA A 792 12.63 22.04 8.06
N ASP A 793 12.27 21.36 9.15
CA ASP A 793 13.26 20.74 10.01
C ASP A 793 13.66 19.40 9.40
N TRP A 794 14.90 18.97 9.65
CA TRP A 794 15.24 17.58 9.37
C TRP A 794 14.67 16.70 10.48
N ILE A 795 14.05 15.57 10.12
CA ILE A 795 13.47 14.65 11.08
C ILE A 795 14.24 13.32 11.03
N GLU A 796 14.89 12.99 12.15
CA GLU A 796 15.65 11.76 12.31
C GLU A 796 14.83 10.75 13.15
N PRO A 797 14.70 9.48 12.72
CA PRO A 797 14.06 8.46 13.55
C PRO A 797 14.93 8.17 14.78
N LYS A 798 14.29 7.91 15.92
CA LYS A 798 14.99 7.51 17.14
C LYS A 798 15.85 6.26 16.95
N ASP A 799 15.36 5.30 16.18
CA ASP A 799 16.11 4.13 15.76
C ASP A 799 15.79 3.79 14.31
N VAL A 800 16.80 3.88 13.43
CA VAL A 800 16.66 3.58 12.00
C VAL A 800 16.40 2.09 11.73
N HIS A 801 16.74 1.20 12.67
CA HIS A 801 16.52 -0.23 12.54
C HIS A 801 15.08 -0.65 12.89
N VAL A 802 14.26 0.26 13.43
CA VAL A 802 12.87 0.00 13.76
C VAL A 802 11.98 0.62 12.68
N PRO A 803 11.34 -0.19 11.79
CA PRO A 803 10.58 0.34 10.66
C PRO A 803 9.50 1.36 11.04
N ARG A 804 8.83 1.16 12.18
CA ARG A 804 7.79 2.07 12.69
C ARG A 804 8.33 3.47 13.02
N GLU A 805 9.58 3.58 13.45
CA GLU A 805 10.23 4.85 13.73
C GLU A 805 10.61 5.58 12.45
N VAL A 806 11.09 4.86 11.43
CA VAL A 806 11.33 5.40 10.09
C VAL A 806 10.03 5.92 9.47
N VAL A 807 8.93 5.17 9.59
CA VAL A 807 7.59 5.61 9.15
C VAL A 807 7.12 6.86 9.91
N ALA A 808 7.43 6.99 11.20
CA ALA A 808 7.11 8.20 11.97
C ALA A 808 7.93 9.41 11.53
N ALA A 809 9.23 9.24 11.23
CA ALA A 809 10.10 10.28 10.69
C ALA A 809 9.62 10.77 9.32
N ASP A 810 9.25 9.85 8.42
CA ASP A 810 8.68 10.19 7.13
C ASP A 810 7.35 10.94 7.28
N ARG A 811 6.41 10.40 8.07
CA ARG A 811 5.13 11.07 8.34
C ARG A 811 5.32 12.49 8.89
N ALA A 812 6.31 12.71 9.76
CA ALA A 812 6.60 14.03 10.30
C ALA A 812 7.01 15.03 9.20
N LEU A 813 7.91 14.63 8.28
CA LEU A 813 8.31 15.46 7.14
C LEU A 813 7.15 15.71 6.19
N GLN A 814 6.32 14.69 5.93
CA GLN A 814 5.13 14.81 5.09
C GLN A 814 4.11 15.81 5.69
N PHE A 815 3.95 15.85 7.01
CA PHE A 815 3.05 16.79 7.69
C PHE A 815 3.60 18.22 7.81
N GLN A 816 4.92 18.44 7.65
CA GLN A 816 5.53 19.78 7.74
C GLN A 816 5.85 20.32 6.34
N LEU A 817 6.81 19.70 5.65
CA LEU A 817 7.25 20.11 4.31
C LEU A 817 6.29 19.59 3.24
N GLY A 818 5.95 18.30 3.31
CA GLY A 818 5.12 17.65 2.30
C GLY A 818 3.73 18.29 2.15
N TRP A 819 3.14 18.79 3.24
CA TRP A 819 1.82 19.42 3.26
C TRP A 819 1.66 20.54 2.22
N PHE A 820 2.71 21.35 2.02
CA PHE A 820 2.73 22.41 1.01
C PHE A 820 3.51 22.02 -0.25
N ALA A 821 4.57 21.22 -0.11
CA ALA A 821 5.42 20.86 -1.24
C ALA A 821 4.77 19.84 -2.18
N HIS A 822 4.01 18.86 -1.69
CA HIS A 822 3.37 17.84 -2.53
C HIS A 822 2.38 18.44 -3.55
N PRO A 823 1.44 19.31 -3.15
CA PRO A 823 0.54 19.94 -4.09
C PRO A 823 1.27 20.72 -5.20
N ILE A 824 2.37 21.41 -4.85
CA ILE A 824 3.06 22.32 -5.78
C ILE A 824 4.06 21.58 -6.66
N PHE A 825 4.88 20.68 -6.11
CA PHE A 825 6.03 20.08 -6.81
C PHE A 825 5.78 18.64 -7.29
N LYS A 826 4.65 18.01 -6.95
CA LYS A 826 4.37 16.60 -7.25
C LYS A 826 3.13 16.40 -8.12
N ASN A 827 1.99 16.09 -7.51
CA ASN A 827 0.79 15.61 -8.21
C ASN A 827 -0.41 16.56 -8.12
N GLY A 828 -0.28 17.72 -7.46
CA GLY A 828 -1.39 18.66 -7.26
C GLY A 828 -2.21 18.41 -5.99
N ASP A 829 -1.91 17.35 -5.23
CA ASP A 829 -2.69 16.93 -4.06
C ASP A 829 -1.84 16.85 -2.78
N TYR A 830 -2.50 16.72 -1.62
CA TYR A 830 -1.84 16.52 -0.34
C TYR A 830 -1.11 15.16 -0.26
N PRO A 831 -0.09 15.03 0.61
CA PRO A 831 0.58 13.74 0.83
C PRO A 831 -0.40 12.66 1.26
N ASP A 832 -0.28 11.46 0.69
CA ASP A 832 -1.16 10.33 1.02
C ASP A 832 -1.05 9.94 2.51
N ALA A 833 0.16 9.99 3.09
CA ALA A 833 0.38 9.78 4.52
C ALA A 833 -0.44 10.76 5.39
N MET A 834 -0.60 12.00 4.93
CA MET A 834 -1.36 13.03 5.64
C MET A 834 -2.87 12.86 5.45
N LYS A 835 -3.33 12.65 4.21
CA LYS A 835 -4.75 12.39 3.91
C LYS A 835 -5.27 11.19 4.70
N TRP A 836 -4.52 10.10 4.69
CA TRP A 836 -4.87 8.88 5.42
C TRP A 836 -4.94 9.14 6.92
N GLN A 837 -3.88 9.69 7.50
CA GLN A 837 -3.77 9.87 8.94
C GLN A 837 -4.84 10.84 9.49
N VAL A 838 -5.09 11.96 8.82
CA VAL A 838 -6.13 12.92 9.25
C VAL A 838 -7.54 12.38 8.98
N GLY A 839 -7.74 11.68 7.86
CA GLY A 839 -9.00 11.02 7.54
C GLY A 839 -9.39 9.99 8.58
N ASN A 840 -8.46 9.08 8.91
CA ASN A 840 -8.64 8.05 9.93
C ASN A 840 -8.91 8.66 11.32
N LYS A 841 -8.15 9.67 11.74
CA LYS A 841 -8.41 10.39 13.00
C LYS A 841 -9.78 11.05 13.01
N SER A 842 -10.23 11.61 11.88
CA SER A 842 -11.55 12.26 11.77
C SER A 842 -12.69 11.26 11.89
N GLU A 843 -12.58 10.10 11.25
CA GLU A 843 -13.52 8.98 11.37
C GLU A 843 -13.59 8.49 12.82
N LEU A 844 -12.44 8.23 13.44
CA LEU A 844 -12.31 7.83 14.85
C LEU A 844 -12.90 8.87 15.84
N GLN A 845 -12.97 10.13 15.43
CA GLN A 845 -13.59 11.21 16.20
C GLN A 845 -15.11 11.31 15.97
N GLY A 846 -15.71 10.41 15.17
CA GLY A 846 -17.11 10.40 14.83
C GLY A 846 -17.52 11.49 13.83
N LEU A 847 -16.58 12.02 13.04
CA LEU A 847 -16.87 13.02 12.02
C LEU A 847 -17.30 12.33 10.72
N THR A 848 -18.36 12.84 10.09
CA THR A 848 -18.86 12.33 8.80
C THR A 848 -17.96 12.69 7.63
N GLU A 849 -17.08 13.66 7.81
CA GLU A 849 -16.14 14.14 6.80
C GLU A 849 -14.76 14.35 7.42
N THR A 850 -13.72 14.22 6.60
CA THR A 850 -12.34 14.50 7.01
C THR A 850 -12.14 15.98 7.33
N ARG A 851 -11.36 16.28 8.38
CA ARG A 851 -10.95 17.65 8.70
C ARG A 851 -9.95 18.24 7.70
N LEU A 852 -9.30 17.41 6.88
CA LEU A 852 -8.43 17.86 5.79
C LEU A 852 -9.26 18.05 4.50
N PRO A 853 -9.40 19.27 3.96
CA PRO A 853 -10.13 19.51 2.72
C PRO A 853 -9.54 18.72 1.54
N SER A 854 -10.36 18.39 0.55
CA SER A 854 -9.91 17.79 -0.72
C SER A 854 -9.75 18.85 -1.81
N PHE A 855 -8.78 18.66 -2.72
CA PHE A 855 -8.72 19.41 -3.98
C PHE A 855 -9.55 18.72 -5.06
N THR A 856 -10.27 19.48 -5.88
CA THR A 856 -10.88 18.95 -7.12
C THR A 856 -9.80 18.66 -8.17
N GLU A 857 -10.11 17.87 -9.21
CA GLU A 857 -9.13 17.59 -10.28
C GLU A 857 -8.68 18.88 -11.01
N GLU A 858 -9.57 19.85 -11.17
CA GLU A 858 -9.25 21.16 -11.72
C GLU A 858 -8.28 21.92 -10.80
N GLU A 859 -8.51 21.87 -9.48
CA GLU A 859 -7.62 22.50 -8.51
C GLU A 859 -6.24 21.83 -8.47
N LYS A 860 -6.19 20.49 -8.47
CA LYS A 860 -4.93 19.74 -8.54
C LYS A 860 -4.13 20.12 -9.78
N SER A 861 -4.79 20.17 -10.95
CA SER A 861 -4.14 20.58 -12.19
C SER A 861 -3.71 22.04 -12.18
N PHE A 862 -4.43 22.92 -11.49
CA PHE A 862 -4.11 24.34 -11.39
C PHE A 862 -2.93 24.62 -10.44
N ILE A 863 -2.82 23.86 -9.35
CA ILE A 863 -1.78 24.02 -8.31
C ILE A 863 -0.46 23.37 -8.73
N LYS A 864 -0.52 22.22 -9.38
CA LYS A 864 0.66 21.45 -9.76
C LYS A 864 1.59 22.27 -10.67
N GLY A 865 2.88 22.30 -10.31
CA GLY A 865 3.93 22.97 -11.07
C GLY A 865 3.99 24.50 -10.89
N THR A 866 3.34 25.05 -9.85
CA THR A 866 3.28 26.51 -9.60
C THR A 866 4.50 27.09 -8.87
N ALA A 867 5.70 26.57 -9.14
CA ALA A 867 6.94 27.11 -8.62
C ALA A 867 8.10 26.91 -9.60
N ASP A 868 8.94 27.94 -9.78
CA ASP A 868 10.10 27.88 -10.68
C ASP A 868 11.30 27.13 -10.07
N VAL A 869 11.48 27.21 -8.75
CA VAL A 869 12.61 26.65 -7.99
C VAL A 869 12.14 26.23 -6.60
N PHE A 870 12.87 25.34 -5.92
CA PHE A 870 12.52 24.88 -4.57
C PHE A 870 13.17 25.77 -3.50
N CYS A 871 12.38 26.57 -2.78
CA CYS A 871 12.89 27.42 -1.71
C CYS A 871 12.62 26.80 -0.33
N VAL A 872 13.67 26.63 0.47
CA VAL A 872 13.58 26.02 1.80
C VAL A 872 14.27 26.88 2.87
N ASN A 873 13.63 26.98 4.04
CA ASN A 873 14.17 27.59 5.24
C ASN A 873 14.40 26.49 6.27
N HIS A 874 15.64 26.36 6.77
CA HIS A 874 16.04 25.28 7.66
C HIS A 874 16.82 25.80 8.88
N TYR A 875 16.53 25.26 10.05
CA TYR A 875 17.04 25.76 11.33
C TYR A 875 17.54 24.70 12.29
N THR A 876 16.91 23.52 12.35
CA THR A 876 17.27 22.47 13.32
C THR A 876 16.93 21.08 12.81
N THR A 877 17.43 20.09 13.54
CA THR A 877 17.01 18.68 13.44
C THR A 877 16.18 18.29 14.66
N LYS A 878 15.21 17.41 14.48
CA LYS A 878 14.44 16.76 15.55
C LYS A 878 14.64 15.25 15.51
N ILE A 879 14.64 14.63 16.68
CA ILE A 879 14.53 13.17 16.80
C ILE A 879 13.06 12.85 17.05
N VAL A 880 12.50 11.87 16.34
CA VAL A 880 11.11 11.46 16.54
C VAL A 880 10.98 10.00 16.91
N SER A 881 9.90 9.71 17.64
CA SER A 881 9.42 8.34 17.79
C SER A 881 7.94 8.23 17.49
N HIS A 882 7.51 7.06 17.02
CA HIS A 882 6.09 6.76 16.87
C HIS A 882 5.39 6.83 18.23
N ALA A 883 4.23 7.50 18.28
CA ALA A 883 3.36 7.49 19.45
C ALA A 883 1.89 7.58 19.01
N THR A 884 1.02 6.72 19.53
CA THR A 884 -0.43 6.87 19.31
C THR A 884 -0.97 7.96 20.22
N LEU A 885 -1.36 9.10 19.67
CA LEU A 885 -1.84 10.25 20.42
C LEU A 885 -3.37 10.28 20.51
N ARG A 886 -3.86 10.94 21.55
CA ARG A 886 -5.29 11.04 21.90
C ARG A 886 -6.14 11.62 20.76
N LEU A 887 -7.37 11.12 20.63
CA LEU A 887 -8.34 11.60 19.63
C LEU A 887 -8.99 12.94 20.01
N ALA A 888 -9.11 13.24 21.30
CA ALA A 888 -9.74 14.46 21.80
C ALA A 888 -8.81 15.24 22.75
N PRO A 889 -8.75 16.59 22.67
CA PRO A 889 -9.39 17.41 21.63
C PRO A 889 -8.75 17.20 20.25
N GLN A 890 -9.50 17.48 19.19
CA GLN A 890 -9.02 17.42 17.80
C GLN A 890 -7.82 18.36 17.63
N SER A 891 -6.73 17.87 17.02
CA SER A 891 -5.51 18.66 16.87
C SER A 891 -4.62 18.13 15.75
N TYR A 892 -4.11 19.01 14.90
CA TYR A 892 -3.03 18.71 13.95
C TYR A 892 -1.82 18.04 14.63
N GLU A 893 -1.49 18.42 15.87
CA GLU A 893 -0.40 17.80 16.64
C GLU A 893 -0.68 16.32 16.91
N TYR A 894 -1.91 15.99 17.32
CA TYR A 894 -2.29 14.60 17.61
C TYR A 894 -2.53 13.78 16.36
N ASP A 895 -2.88 14.46 15.26
CA ASP A 895 -2.99 13.81 13.96
C ASP A 895 -1.63 13.25 13.53
N ARG A 896 -0.48 13.81 13.94
CA ARG A 896 0.85 13.33 13.52
C ARG A 896 1.30 12.01 14.16
N ASP A 897 0.68 11.56 15.25
CA ASP A 897 1.03 10.34 15.99
C ASP A 897 2.55 10.15 16.21
N LEU A 898 3.19 11.14 16.83
CA LEU A 898 4.61 11.11 17.11
C LEU A 898 4.94 11.79 18.43
N SER A 899 6.10 11.43 18.99
CA SER A 899 6.76 12.16 20.06
C SER A 899 8.04 12.77 19.50
N GLU A 900 8.35 14.00 19.92
CA GLU A 900 9.55 14.73 19.48
C GLU A 900 10.55 14.84 20.64
N ALA A 901 11.82 14.73 20.31
CA ALA A 901 12.95 14.97 21.21
C ALA A 901 14.01 15.82 20.51
N GLU A 902 14.82 16.51 21.31
CA GLU A 902 15.96 17.26 20.81
C GLU A 902 17.12 16.34 20.41
N GLU A 903 17.91 16.76 19.43
CA GLU A 903 19.21 16.16 19.13
C GLU A 903 20.23 16.59 20.20
N SER A 904 20.53 15.68 21.12
CA SER A 904 21.30 15.99 22.34
C SER A 904 22.80 16.20 22.10
N ASP A 905 23.36 15.67 21.02
CA ASP A 905 24.80 15.74 20.72
C ASP A 905 25.20 17.09 20.11
N SER A 906 24.22 17.93 19.75
CA SER A 906 24.40 19.25 19.13
C SER A 906 24.28 20.40 20.14
N PRO A 907 25.01 21.52 19.91
CA PRO A 907 24.94 22.69 20.77
C PRO A 907 23.53 23.27 20.91
N THR A 908 23.21 23.77 22.11
CA THR A 908 22.00 24.57 22.37
C THR A 908 22.05 25.90 21.64
N THR A 909 20.88 26.45 21.32
CA THR A 909 20.74 27.83 20.82
C THR A 909 20.00 28.71 21.84
N ALA A 910 19.92 30.02 21.58
CA ALA A 910 19.12 30.92 22.42
C ALA A 910 17.61 30.66 22.33
N ILE A 911 17.15 29.93 21.30
CA ILE A 911 15.76 29.51 21.15
C ILE A 911 15.61 28.14 21.83
N SER A 912 14.70 28.07 22.80
CA SER A 912 14.38 26.81 23.50
C SER A 912 13.90 25.75 22.50
N ASN A 913 14.30 24.49 22.73
CA ASN A 913 14.00 23.35 21.86
C ASN A 913 14.62 23.40 20.45
N GLN A 914 15.56 24.31 20.17
CA GLN A 914 16.28 24.39 18.90
C GLN A 914 17.77 24.09 19.10
N ARG A 915 18.30 23.16 18.30
CA ARG A 915 19.68 22.68 18.36
C ARG A 915 20.44 22.99 17.07
N ALA A 916 21.73 23.30 17.19
CA ALA A 916 22.61 23.60 16.06
C ALA A 916 23.12 22.31 15.37
N ALA A 917 22.21 21.54 14.77
CA ALA A 917 22.47 20.24 14.15
C ALA A 917 22.71 20.36 12.63
N ALA A 918 23.90 20.82 12.23
CA ALA A 918 24.25 21.15 10.84
C ALA A 918 24.05 19.98 9.85
N TRP A 919 24.36 18.75 10.26
CA TRP A 919 24.25 17.56 9.41
C TRP A 919 22.83 17.29 8.92
N GLY A 920 21.81 17.80 9.62
CA GLY A 920 20.42 17.71 9.20
C GLY A 920 20.14 18.46 7.90
N LEU A 921 20.81 19.59 7.66
CA LEU A 921 20.66 20.36 6.43
C LEU A 921 21.01 19.50 5.21
N ARG A 922 22.16 18.82 5.23
CA ARG A 922 22.59 17.95 4.13
C ARG A 922 21.59 16.84 3.84
N ARG A 923 21.07 16.21 4.90
CA ARG A 923 20.09 15.12 4.78
C ARG A 923 18.75 15.62 4.24
N LEU A 924 18.29 16.78 4.71
CA LEU A 924 17.11 17.44 4.16
C LEU A 924 17.27 17.77 2.67
N LEU A 925 18.43 18.28 2.25
CA LEU A 925 18.71 18.55 0.83
C LEU A 925 18.66 17.25 0.00
N ASN A 926 19.25 16.16 0.50
CA ASN A 926 19.17 14.84 -0.16
C ASN A 926 17.72 14.33 -0.18
N TRP A 927 16.94 14.52 0.88
CA TRP A 927 15.54 14.12 0.93
C TRP A 927 14.70 14.89 -0.07
N ILE A 928 14.87 16.21 -0.20
CA ILE A 928 14.19 17.03 -1.22
C ILE A 928 14.53 16.52 -2.62
N LYS A 929 15.80 16.18 -2.87
CA LYS A 929 16.26 15.62 -4.14
C LYS A 929 15.57 14.30 -4.48
N GLU A 930 15.55 13.34 -3.55
CA GLU A 930 14.90 12.04 -3.75
C GLU A 930 13.37 12.17 -3.87
N GLU A 931 12.75 13.05 -3.08
CA GLU A 931 11.29 13.19 -3.00
C GLU A 931 10.68 13.92 -4.20
N TYR A 932 11.39 14.94 -4.72
CA TYR A 932 10.90 15.89 -5.70
C TYR A 932 11.71 15.91 -7.01
N GLY A 933 12.58 14.92 -7.24
CA GLY A 933 13.25 14.73 -8.53
C GLY A 933 14.37 15.72 -8.83
N ASP A 934 15.26 15.94 -7.85
CA ASP A 934 16.46 16.79 -7.96
C ASP A 934 16.20 18.24 -8.45
N PRO A 935 15.31 19.00 -7.77
CA PRO A 935 15.00 20.37 -8.18
C PRO A 935 16.18 21.33 -7.89
N GLU A 936 16.20 22.50 -8.54
CA GLU A 936 17.09 23.60 -8.13
C GLU A 936 16.66 24.13 -6.76
N ILE A 937 17.53 24.02 -5.74
CA ILE A 937 17.22 24.37 -4.35
C ILE A 937 17.87 25.69 -3.95
N TYR A 938 17.06 26.60 -3.38
CA TYR A 938 17.52 27.81 -2.69
C TYR A 938 17.29 27.66 -1.19
N ILE A 939 18.37 27.77 -0.40
CA ILE A 939 18.27 27.93 1.05
C ILE A 939 17.96 29.40 1.32
N THR A 940 16.66 29.73 1.42
CA THR A 940 16.19 31.12 1.48
C THR A 940 16.29 31.75 2.86
N GLU A 941 16.46 30.94 3.91
CA GLU A 941 16.84 31.35 5.27
C GLU A 941 17.56 30.20 6.00
N ASN A 942 18.64 30.53 6.70
CA ASN A 942 19.30 29.67 7.69
C ASN A 942 20.02 30.59 8.69
N GLY A 943 19.73 30.46 9.97
CA GLY A 943 20.31 31.35 10.98
C GLY A 943 20.05 30.91 12.42
N VAL A 944 20.73 31.55 13.37
CA VAL A 944 20.64 31.24 14.79
C VAL A 944 20.63 32.50 15.66
N ALA A 945 19.76 32.52 16.66
CA ALA A 945 19.66 33.60 17.64
C ALA A 945 20.80 33.56 18.67
N THR A 946 21.21 34.74 19.14
CA THR A 946 22.14 34.92 20.27
C THR A 946 21.37 35.28 21.53
N ASP A 947 21.94 35.02 22.70
CA ASP A 947 21.35 35.50 23.96
C ASP A 947 21.43 37.03 24.07
N SER A 948 20.61 37.59 24.97
CA SER A 948 20.52 39.04 25.18
C SER A 948 21.76 39.68 25.81
N LYS A 949 22.72 38.88 26.31
CA LYS A 949 23.97 39.36 26.91
C LYS A 949 25.12 39.43 25.90
N THR A 950 24.98 38.70 24.79
CA THR A 950 25.96 38.65 23.70
C THR A 950 25.72 39.82 22.75
N THR A 951 26.61 40.82 22.79
CA THR A 951 26.38 42.12 22.15
C THR A 951 27.14 42.34 20.84
N TRP A 952 28.32 41.75 20.64
CA TRP A 952 29.12 41.95 19.42
C TRP A 952 30.06 40.79 19.04
N ASP A 953 30.55 40.00 20.00
CA ASP A 953 31.39 38.82 19.73
C ASP A 953 30.52 37.55 19.73
N ASP A 954 30.03 37.16 18.54
CA ASP A 954 29.08 36.06 18.35
C ASP A 954 29.74 34.79 17.81
N SER A 955 30.88 34.40 18.40
CA SER A 955 31.66 33.20 18.05
C SER A 955 30.82 31.90 17.88
N ALA A 956 29.73 31.74 18.64
CA ALA A 956 28.80 30.61 18.48
C ALA A 956 28.03 30.64 17.13
N ARG A 957 27.60 31.82 16.70
CA ARG A 957 26.95 32.03 15.39
C ARG A 957 27.94 31.83 14.25
N VAL A 958 29.19 32.25 14.42
CA VAL A 958 30.27 31.97 13.45
C VAL A 958 30.46 30.46 13.28
N PHE A 959 30.48 29.69 14.37
CA PHE A 959 30.58 28.23 14.31
C PHE A 959 29.36 27.58 13.66
N TYR A 960 28.15 28.07 13.95
CA TYR A 960 26.93 27.65 13.29
C TYR A 960 27.04 27.80 11.76
N TYR A 961 27.37 29.00 11.26
CA TYR A 961 27.50 29.20 9.83
C TYR A 961 28.61 28.36 9.21
N LYS A 962 29.77 28.24 9.87
CA LYS A 962 30.87 27.39 9.38
C LYS A 962 30.42 25.94 9.14
N THR A 963 29.63 25.38 10.05
CA THR A 963 29.18 23.98 9.96
C THR A 963 28.01 23.80 8.99
N TYR A 964 27.02 24.68 8.98
CA TYR A 964 25.88 24.59 8.06
C TYR A 964 26.30 24.86 6.60
N VAL A 965 27.20 25.82 6.36
CA VAL A 965 27.75 26.06 5.01
C VAL A 965 28.55 24.86 4.51
N ASP A 966 29.33 24.21 5.38
CA ASP A 966 30.07 23.00 5.04
C ASP A 966 29.13 21.83 4.69
N GLU A 967 28.04 21.65 5.43
CA GLU A 967 27.03 20.62 5.13
C GLU A 967 26.24 20.92 3.85
N ALA A 968 25.95 22.20 3.56
CA ALA A 968 25.38 22.60 2.28
C ALA A 968 26.34 22.32 1.11
N LEU A 969 27.64 22.55 1.28
CA LEU A 969 28.66 22.23 0.29
C LEU A 969 28.73 20.72 0.03
N LYS A 970 28.72 19.90 1.08
CA LYS A 970 28.65 18.44 0.95
C LYS A 970 27.37 17.97 0.27
N GLY A 971 26.24 18.63 0.56
CA GLY A 971 24.96 18.36 -0.10
C GLY A 971 25.02 18.63 -1.61
N ALA A 972 25.68 19.71 -2.03
CA ALA A 972 25.86 20.03 -3.45
C ALA A 972 26.76 19.04 -4.21
N LEU A 973 27.52 18.19 -3.52
CA LEU A 973 28.41 17.18 -4.11
C LEU A 973 27.79 15.77 -4.15
N THR A 974 26.62 15.57 -3.53
CA THR A 974 25.92 14.28 -3.41
C THR A 974 24.60 14.30 -4.15
#